data_AF-A0A7C1B626-F1
#
_entry.id   AF-A0A7C1B626-F1
#
_cell.length_a   1.000
_cell.length_b   1.000
_cell.length_c   1.000
_cell.angle_alpha   90.00
_cell.angle_beta   90.00
_cell.angle_gamma   90.00
#
_symmetry.space_group_name_H-M   'P 1'
#
loop_
_entity.id
_entity.type
_entity.pdbx_description
1 polymer ?
#
loop_
_entity_poly.entity_id
_entity_poly.type
_entity_poly.pdbx_seq_one_letter_code
_entity_poly.pdbx_strand_id
1 'polypeptide(L)'
;MYTANEIKTLKARNPDAEVYVFFMDIRVAGRDEKIIEKLKREGVTYIRSRVPEVITDDGKLTVRYEDTGAGELKSLDLDAVVLAIGLLPSGSTRKLAELAGLELTEEGYIKVSDGVRTSVDGIYACGCVATPVRISDAVVQAEAAASLASEDGSPSPEMPELIEPEGEPAIGVIIFTDNGTLGSYIDLEKVREAVLAIDGVIQVKEVPSLSGLEAEIASLVKDGSNRIVVAGLSHRKHEEMVRDVVERAGLNRYLVEIANIREHAAWVHPPDEATRKSIDLIRMAIAKVREVSPLKVELLPVTRRALVIGGGVAGMRASLEIASHGIGVYLIEREEKLGGMLGESNEIVADLIKQVESNELIQVMTGAEIDRIEGYIGNFSCTIRDEKLEAGAIVIATGAKRFEPAGLYSYGDDPKVITQAELTRRLETGIDAGTIAMIQCVGSRDGERGCSRICCIEAVSNALAIKEKNPDTEVFILHKDIRTYGIYEKLYRDARSKGVIFLRFDEDKPPKYENGIVTVFDTLLGDEIQIKPDLLVLSTGLDPGPVSRNLAKVFSFKFRLDDEGYVLTCANQPEIGLYPLDTVIDGVYVCGNARQPALIETALVEAIGAAGRVLQVLGSERIRGRGEVAKVTQTACIACETCVDLCPYKAVRMVYDRAEVISGLCRGCGICASECPAKAIQVGGFSDREIIAQLEEMLGVV
;
A
#
# COMPACT_ATOMS: atom_id res chain seq x y z
N MET A 1 -5.94 12.50 8.53
CA MET A 1 -4.67 11.81 8.20
C MET A 1 -3.53 12.79 8.01
N TYR A 2 -3.69 13.81 7.17
CA TYR A 2 -2.65 14.84 6.97
C TYR A 2 -2.14 15.43 8.30
N THR A 3 -3.04 15.92 9.16
CA THR A 3 -2.73 16.41 10.51
C THR A 3 -1.93 15.41 11.34
N ALA A 4 -2.27 14.12 11.30
CA ALA A 4 -1.56 13.08 12.06
C ALA A 4 -0.11 12.89 11.56
N ASN A 5 0.12 12.98 10.25
CA ASN A 5 1.46 12.89 9.67
C ASN A 5 2.30 14.12 10.03
N GLU A 6 1.73 15.32 9.99
CA GLU A 6 2.42 16.54 10.41
C GLU A 6 2.83 16.49 11.87
N ILE A 7 1.94 16.01 12.75
CA ILE A 7 2.25 15.83 14.18
C ILE A 7 3.39 14.84 14.38
N LYS A 8 3.40 13.73 13.62
CA LYS A 8 4.51 12.75 13.67
C LYS A 8 5.85 13.42 13.30
N THR A 9 5.87 14.21 12.24
CA THR A 9 7.07 14.97 11.83
C THR A 9 7.47 16.02 12.86
N LEU A 10 6.49 16.72 13.45
CA LEU A 10 6.73 17.71 14.50
C LEU A 10 7.35 17.05 15.73
N LYS A 11 6.75 15.99 16.27
CA LYS A 11 7.26 15.28 17.45
C LYS A 11 8.61 14.63 17.22
N ALA A 12 8.89 14.18 15.99
CA ALA A 12 10.21 13.65 15.64
C ALA A 12 11.32 14.72 15.69
N ARG A 13 10.98 15.98 15.36
CA ARG A 13 11.93 17.10 15.38
C ARG A 13 11.99 17.80 16.74
N ASN A 14 10.85 17.88 17.41
CA ASN A 14 10.65 18.54 18.70
C ASN A 14 9.94 17.56 19.67
N PRO A 15 10.67 16.61 20.28
CA PRO A 15 10.06 15.60 21.16
C PRO A 15 9.30 16.19 22.34
N ASP A 16 9.75 17.33 22.85
CA ASP A 16 9.17 18.01 24.02
C ASP A 16 7.95 18.86 23.69
N ALA A 17 7.58 19.00 22.41
CA ALA A 17 6.40 19.76 22.03
C ALA A 17 5.12 19.11 22.57
N GLU A 18 4.33 19.89 23.32
CA GLU A 18 2.97 19.54 23.71
C GLU A 18 2.02 19.82 22.54
N VAL A 19 1.27 18.80 22.11
CA VAL A 19 0.43 18.90 20.91
C VAL A 19 -1.01 18.60 21.27
N TYR A 20 -1.89 19.54 20.93
CA TYR A 20 -3.33 19.46 21.12
C TYR A 20 -4.03 19.44 19.78
N VAL A 21 -4.89 18.44 19.56
CA VAL A 21 -5.69 18.29 18.34
C VAL A 21 -7.15 18.51 18.69
N PHE A 22 -7.69 19.66 18.28
CA PHE A 22 -9.10 20.00 18.41
C PHE A 22 -9.89 19.42 17.24
N PHE A 23 -10.93 18.63 17.48
CA PHE A 23 -11.71 17.98 16.43
C PHE A 23 -13.19 17.78 16.80
N MET A 24 -14.10 17.84 15.83
CA MET A 24 -15.51 17.46 16.05
C MET A 24 -15.73 15.96 15.85
N ASP A 25 -15.14 15.41 14.78
CA ASP A 25 -15.15 14.00 14.42
C ASP A 25 -13.82 13.60 13.79
N ILE A 26 -13.39 12.35 14.00
CA ILE A 26 -12.23 11.81 13.30
C ILE A 26 -12.66 11.19 11.97
N ARG A 27 -12.26 11.83 10.86
CA ARG A 27 -12.48 11.33 9.48
C ARG A 27 -11.47 10.27 9.03
N VAL A 28 -10.46 9.96 9.82
CA VAL A 28 -9.50 8.88 9.54
C VAL A 28 -10.24 7.55 9.56
N ALA A 29 -10.05 6.69 8.57
CA ALA A 29 -10.80 5.45 8.42
C ALA A 29 -9.90 4.25 8.10
N GLY A 30 -10.38 3.04 8.32
CA GLY A 30 -9.59 1.83 8.13
C GLY A 30 -8.43 1.70 9.12
N ARG A 31 -7.38 1.02 8.65
CA ARG A 31 -6.12 0.76 9.39
C ARG A 31 -5.42 2.03 9.89
N ASP A 32 -5.65 3.15 9.22
CA ASP A 32 -5.04 4.44 9.55
C ASP A 32 -5.46 4.96 10.94
N GLU A 33 -6.57 4.46 11.51
CA GLU A 33 -6.98 4.80 12.88
C GLU A 33 -5.92 4.46 13.93
N LYS A 34 -5.15 3.39 13.71
CA LYS A 34 -4.04 2.98 14.58
C LYS A 34 -2.95 4.05 14.69
N ILE A 35 -2.81 4.91 13.69
CA ILE A 35 -1.87 6.04 13.73
C ILE A 35 -2.33 7.07 14.77
N ILE A 36 -3.64 7.33 14.86
CA ILE A 36 -4.21 8.24 15.85
C ILE A 36 -4.03 7.67 17.26
N GLU A 37 -4.30 6.38 17.45
CA GLU A 37 -4.08 5.69 18.73
C GLU A 37 -2.60 5.69 19.15
N LYS A 38 -1.70 5.51 18.19
CA LYS A 38 -0.26 5.63 18.43
C LYS A 38 0.12 7.03 18.88
N LEU A 39 -0.33 8.08 18.18
CA LEU A 39 -0.05 9.47 18.56
C LEU A 39 -0.59 9.80 19.97
N LYS A 40 -1.79 9.32 20.32
CA LYS A 40 -2.33 9.45 21.68
C LYS A 40 -1.41 8.83 22.74
N ARG A 41 -0.89 7.62 22.47
CA ARG A 41 0.08 6.94 23.36
C ARG A 41 1.42 7.67 23.44
N GLU A 42 1.81 8.38 22.39
CA GLU A 42 3.01 9.22 22.32
C GLU A 42 2.81 10.63 22.91
N GLY A 43 1.71 10.85 23.64
CA GLY A 43 1.47 12.08 24.41
C GLY A 43 0.75 13.20 23.63
N VAL A 44 0.20 12.92 22.45
CA VAL A 44 -0.63 13.90 21.71
C VAL A 44 -2.04 13.91 22.28
N THR A 45 -2.52 15.08 22.71
CA THR A 45 -3.84 15.21 23.33
C THR A 45 -4.89 15.51 22.27
N TYR A 46 -5.81 14.57 22.04
CA TYR A 46 -6.94 14.75 21.14
C TYR A 46 -8.16 15.22 21.93
N ILE A 47 -8.60 16.45 21.70
CA ILE A 47 -9.71 17.10 22.40
C ILE A 47 -10.91 17.20 21.47
N ARG A 48 -11.96 16.43 21.77
CA ARG A 48 -13.20 16.49 21.01
C ARG A 48 -13.96 17.76 21.36
N SER A 49 -14.02 18.70 20.43
CA SER A 49 -14.39 20.07 20.74
C SER A 49 -15.00 20.85 19.58
N ARG A 50 -15.66 21.96 19.93
CA ARG A 50 -16.01 23.04 19.00
C ARG A 50 -15.22 24.29 19.40
N VAL A 51 -14.47 24.83 18.45
CA VAL A 51 -13.63 26.02 18.67
C VAL A 51 -14.37 27.23 18.11
N PRO A 52 -15.06 28.04 18.94
CA PRO A 52 -15.72 29.26 18.48
C PRO A 52 -14.75 30.36 18.07
N GLU A 53 -13.62 30.50 18.76
CA GLU A 53 -12.68 31.61 18.54
C GLU A 53 -11.25 31.28 18.98
N VAL A 54 -10.30 31.95 18.32
CA VAL A 54 -8.89 32.03 18.72
C VAL A 54 -8.61 33.49 19.04
N ILE A 55 -8.25 33.77 20.29
CA ILE A 55 -8.00 35.11 20.81
C ILE A 55 -6.49 35.37 20.70
N THR A 56 -6.11 36.55 20.22
CA THR A 56 -4.73 37.02 20.19
C THR A 56 -4.63 38.29 21.03
N ASP A 57 -3.90 38.22 22.14
CA ASP A 57 -3.68 39.35 23.05
C ASP A 57 -2.21 39.42 23.46
N ASP A 58 -1.58 40.58 23.27
CA ASP A 58 -0.16 40.83 23.58
C ASP A 58 0.84 39.73 23.13
N GLY A 59 0.62 39.16 21.93
CA GLY A 59 1.45 38.09 21.36
C GLY A 59 1.16 36.67 21.91
N LYS A 60 0.23 36.54 22.85
CA LYS A 60 -0.27 35.28 23.40
C LYS A 60 -1.48 34.79 22.59
N LEU A 61 -1.50 33.50 22.25
CA LEU A 61 -2.63 32.86 21.59
C LEU A 61 -3.43 32.04 22.60
N THR A 62 -4.73 32.32 22.70
CA THR A 62 -5.65 31.55 23.55
C THR A 62 -6.76 30.95 22.69
N VAL A 63 -6.88 29.64 22.70
CA VAL A 63 -7.97 28.91 22.04
C VAL A 63 -9.10 28.71 23.05
N ARG A 64 -10.26 29.32 22.79
CA ARG A 64 -11.48 29.04 23.54
C ARG A 64 -12.23 27.91 22.85
N TYR A 65 -12.61 26.87 23.59
CA TYR A 65 -13.29 25.71 23.03
C TYR A 65 -14.33 25.12 23.97
N GLU A 66 -15.38 24.56 23.40
CA GLU A 66 -16.32 23.69 24.09
C GLU A 66 -15.75 22.27 24.09
N ASP A 67 -15.46 21.73 25.27
CA ASP A 67 -15.18 20.31 25.46
C ASP A 67 -16.49 19.54 25.42
N THR A 68 -16.82 18.99 24.26
CA THR A 68 -18.12 18.33 24.05
C THR A 68 -18.24 16.99 24.78
N GLY A 69 -17.15 16.46 25.36
CA GLY A 69 -17.24 15.27 26.21
C GLY A 69 -17.62 15.64 27.65
N ALA A 70 -17.10 16.76 28.14
CA ALA A 70 -17.38 17.27 29.48
C ALA A 70 -18.60 18.20 29.56
N GLY A 71 -19.04 18.78 28.43
CA GLY A 71 -20.06 19.83 28.39
C GLY A 71 -19.58 21.16 28.95
N GLU A 72 -18.27 21.42 28.92
CA GLU A 72 -17.64 22.57 29.56
C GLU A 72 -16.96 23.50 28.54
N LEU A 73 -17.07 24.81 28.75
CA LEU A 73 -16.25 25.79 28.03
C LEU A 73 -14.88 25.93 28.71
N LYS A 74 -13.83 25.73 27.95
CA LYS A 74 -12.43 25.79 28.39
C LYS A 74 -11.63 26.77 27.54
N SER A 75 -10.46 27.13 28.03
CA SER A 75 -9.49 27.97 27.32
C SER A 75 -8.11 27.40 27.50
N LEU A 76 -7.31 27.41 26.43
CA LEU A 76 -5.95 26.91 26.44
C LEU A 76 -5.03 27.93 25.77
N ASP A 77 -3.98 28.30 26.48
CA ASP A 77 -2.92 29.16 25.97
C ASP A 77 -1.90 28.32 25.21
N LEU A 78 -1.52 28.75 24.01
CA LEU A 78 -0.66 28.00 23.10
C LEU A 78 0.39 28.92 22.46
N ASP A 79 1.56 28.37 22.16
CA ASP A 79 2.61 29.11 21.44
C ASP A 79 2.29 29.26 19.94
N ALA A 80 1.51 28.32 19.40
CA ALA A 80 1.10 28.32 17.99
C ALA A 80 -0.26 27.64 17.81
N VAL A 81 -1.02 28.15 16.85
CA VAL A 81 -2.27 27.53 16.39
C VAL A 81 -2.14 27.22 14.90
N VAL A 82 -2.28 25.95 14.54
CA VAL A 82 -2.23 25.48 13.14
C VAL A 82 -3.64 25.16 12.69
N LEU A 83 -4.11 25.84 11.64
CA LEU A 83 -5.42 25.60 11.07
C LEU A 83 -5.36 24.41 10.10
N ALA A 84 -6.14 23.37 10.39
CA ALA A 84 -6.32 22.25 9.46
C ALA A 84 -7.21 22.69 8.28
N ILE A 85 -6.60 22.96 7.14
CA ILE A 85 -7.29 23.40 5.92
C ILE A 85 -7.60 22.22 4.99
N GLY A 86 -8.68 22.35 4.21
CA GLY A 86 -9.04 21.38 3.17
C GLY A 86 -8.13 21.49 1.95
N LEU A 87 -8.02 20.39 1.20
CA LEU A 87 -7.35 20.39 -0.10
C LEU A 87 -8.32 20.89 -1.17
N LEU A 88 -7.84 21.78 -2.04
CA LEU A 88 -8.59 22.33 -3.18
C LEU A 88 -7.88 21.97 -4.49
N PRO A 89 -8.60 21.91 -5.63
CA PRO A 89 -7.96 21.76 -6.94
C PRO A 89 -6.92 22.85 -7.17
N SER A 90 -5.81 22.49 -7.82
CA SER A 90 -4.79 23.46 -8.21
C SER A 90 -5.34 24.49 -9.19
N GLY A 91 -4.80 25.71 -9.20
CA GLY A 91 -5.17 26.72 -10.20
C GLY A 91 -4.95 26.26 -11.65
N SER A 92 -4.00 25.35 -11.87
CA SER A 92 -3.75 24.73 -13.17
C SER A 92 -4.78 23.68 -13.60
N THR A 93 -5.53 23.08 -12.66
CA THR A 93 -6.48 21.98 -12.96
C THR A 93 -7.55 22.43 -13.94
N ARG A 94 -8.16 23.61 -13.73
CA ARG A 94 -9.17 24.16 -14.63
C ARG A 94 -8.61 24.42 -16.04
N LYS A 95 -7.41 25.00 -16.12
CA LYS A 95 -6.74 25.27 -17.40
C LYS A 95 -6.45 23.97 -18.16
N LEU A 96 -5.99 22.93 -17.46
CA LEU A 96 -5.77 21.61 -18.07
C LEU A 96 -7.08 21.01 -18.57
N ALA A 97 -8.15 21.09 -17.78
CA ALA A 97 -9.46 20.60 -18.18
C ALA A 97 -10.01 21.32 -19.41
N GLU A 98 -9.88 22.66 -19.48
CA GLU A 98 -10.28 23.45 -20.66
C GLU A 98 -9.47 23.06 -21.91
N LEU A 99 -8.15 22.88 -21.78
CA LEU A 99 -7.28 22.51 -22.89
C LEU A 99 -7.55 21.10 -23.41
N ALA A 100 -7.87 20.16 -22.52
CA ALA A 100 -8.09 18.76 -22.85
C ALA A 100 -9.58 18.40 -23.07
N GLY A 101 -10.51 19.32 -22.86
CA GLY A 101 -11.96 19.07 -22.98
C GLY A 101 -12.53 18.18 -21.87
N LEU A 102 -11.94 18.22 -20.67
CA LEU A 102 -12.33 17.37 -19.54
C LEU A 102 -13.51 17.95 -18.75
N GLU A 103 -14.43 17.08 -18.34
CA GLU A 103 -15.47 17.44 -17.39
C GLU A 103 -14.90 17.65 -15.99
N LEU A 104 -15.41 18.68 -15.30
CA LEU A 104 -15.09 18.96 -13.89
C LEU A 104 -16.27 18.62 -12.99
N THR A 105 -15.99 18.25 -11.74
CA THR A 105 -17.00 18.19 -10.68
C THR A 105 -17.44 19.60 -10.26
N GLU A 106 -18.52 19.71 -9.48
CA GLU A 106 -18.99 20.99 -8.91
C GLU A 106 -17.89 21.70 -8.10
N GLU A 107 -17.01 20.93 -7.47
CA GLU A 107 -15.88 21.40 -6.67
C GLU A 107 -14.64 21.75 -7.50
N GLY A 108 -14.65 21.48 -8.81
CA GLY A 108 -13.57 21.82 -9.74
C GLY A 108 -12.45 20.78 -9.89
N TYR A 109 -12.68 19.54 -9.45
CA TYR A 109 -11.78 18.41 -9.73
C TYR A 109 -12.08 17.79 -11.09
N ILE A 110 -11.12 17.07 -11.69
CA ILE A 110 -11.39 16.30 -12.91
C ILE A 110 -12.34 15.16 -12.58
N LYS A 111 -13.47 15.11 -13.27
CA LYS A 111 -14.46 14.05 -13.10
C LYS A 111 -13.93 12.76 -13.71
N VAL A 112 -14.03 11.67 -12.96
CA VAL A 112 -13.55 10.35 -13.39
C VAL A 112 -14.63 9.27 -13.23
N SER A 113 -14.65 8.30 -14.15
CA SER A 113 -15.35 7.02 -14.03
C SER A 113 -14.37 5.93 -13.60
N ASP A 114 -14.87 4.94 -12.84
CA ASP A 114 -14.10 3.86 -12.24
C ASP A 114 -12.84 4.32 -11.50
N GLY A 115 -12.85 5.57 -11.01
CA GLY A 115 -11.78 6.23 -10.27
C GLY A 115 -10.59 6.76 -11.07
N VAL A 116 -10.48 6.52 -12.39
CA VAL A 116 -9.33 6.99 -13.21
C VAL A 116 -9.65 7.43 -14.65
N ARG A 117 -10.69 6.90 -15.30
CA ARG A 117 -11.04 7.24 -16.69
C ARG A 117 -11.70 8.61 -16.72
N THR A 118 -11.28 9.50 -17.63
CA THR A 118 -11.91 10.83 -17.74
C THR A 118 -13.06 10.82 -18.76
N SER A 119 -13.68 11.98 -19.01
CA SER A 119 -14.67 12.15 -20.06
C SER A 119 -14.10 12.09 -21.49
N VAL A 120 -12.77 12.01 -21.62
CA VAL A 120 -12.07 11.97 -22.91
C VAL A 120 -11.23 10.70 -22.99
N ASP A 121 -11.50 9.88 -24.01
CA ASP A 121 -10.76 8.65 -24.26
C ASP A 121 -9.26 8.91 -24.47
N GLY A 122 -8.41 8.04 -23.94
CA GLY A 122 -6.96 8.19 -23.94
C GLY A 122 -6.42 9.19 -22.90
N ILE A 123 -7.28 9.89 -22.16
CA ILE A 123 -6.88 10.76 -21.05
C ILE A 123 -7.36 10.17 -19.72
N TYR A 124 -6.43 9.96 -18.81
CA TYR A 124 -6.66 9.38 -17.48
C TYR A 124 -6.21 10.36 -16.40
N ALA A 125 -6.89 10.34 -15.25
CA ALA A 125 -6.59 11.20 -14.11
C ALA A 125 -6.35 10.36 -12.85
N CYS A 126 -5.28 10.67 -12.12
CA CYS A 126 -4.93 10.00 -10.88
C CYS A 126 -4.45 11.01 -9.82
N GLY A 127 -4.61 10.65 -8.55
CA GLY A 127 -4.19 11.48 -7.42
C GLY A 127 -5.14 12.65 -7.15
N CYS A 128 -4.60 13.69 -6.51
CA CYS A 128 -5.37 14.82 -6.00
C CYS A 128 -5.99 15.72 -7.09
N VAL A 129 -5.74 15.44 -8.38
CA VAL A 129 -6.39 16.14 -9.50
C VAL A 129 -7.85 15.73 -9.68
N ALA A 130 -8.20 14.49 -9.28
CA ALA A 130 -9.55 13.93 -9.38
C ALA A 130 -10.34 14.03 -8.07
N THR A 131 -9.66 13.87 -6.93
CA THR A 131 -10.26 14.02 -5.58
C THR A 131 -9.16 13.95 -4.52
N PRO A 132 -9.32 14.53 -3.31
CA PRO A 132 -8.37 14.33 -2.23
C PRO A 132 -8.21 12.84 -1.87
N VAL A 133 -7.03 12.29 -2.12
CA VAL A 133 -6.69 10.88 -1.86
C VAL A 133 -5.40 10.76 -1.05
N ARG A 134 -5.19 9.59 -0.45
CA ARG A 134 -3.93 9.25 0.23
C ARG A 134 -2.85 8.93 -0.79
N ILE A 135 -1.58 9.01 -0.38
CA ILE A 135 -0.45 8.64 -1.23
C ILE A 135 -0.60 7.21 -1.78
N SER A 136 -0.93 6.23 -0.94
CA SER A 136 -1.13 4.85 -1.38
C SER A 136 -2.24 4.71 -2.42
N ASP A 137 -3.32 5.48 -2.27
CA ASP A 137 -4.47 5.41 -3.19
C ASP A 137 -4.14 6.15 -4.51
N ALA A 138 -3.33 7.23 -4.45
CA ALA A 138 -2.79 7.89 -5.63
C ALA A 138 -1.83 6.99 -6.41
N VAL A 139 -0.99 6.20 -5.72
CA VAL A 139 -0.11 5.21 -6.36
C VAL A 139 -0.94 4.14 -7.07
N VAL A 140 -1.97 3.58 -6.41
CA VAL A 140 -2.91 2.63 -7.05
C VAL A 140 -3.58 3.25 -8.27
N GLN A 141 -4.07 4.49 -8.18
CA GLN A 141 -4.68 5.19 -9.32
C GLN A 141 -3.68 5.43 -10.45
N ALA A 142 -2.42 5.72 -10.14
CA ALA A 142 -1.37 5.91 -11.15
C ALA A 142 -1.05 4.58 -11.86
N GLU A 143 -0.97 3.47 -11.12
CA GLU A 143 -0.80 2.12 -11.70
C GLU A 143 -1.99 1.77 -12.60
N ALA A 144 -3.21 2.05 -12.16
CA ALA A 144 -4.42 1.81 -12.95
C ALA A 144 -4.45 2.69 -14.22
N ALA A 145 -4.15 3.99 -14.11
CA ALA A 145 -4.08 4.90 -15.25
C ALA A 145 -3.00 4.47 -16.26
N ALA A 146 -1.84 4.01 -15.77
CA ALA A 146 -0.76 3.51 -16.63
C ALA A 146 -1.15 2.21 -17.33
N SER A 147 -1.84 1.28 -16.65
CA SER A 147 -2.37 0.04 -17.24
C SER A 147 -3.31 0.37 -18.40
N LEU A 148 -4.28 1.24 -18.16
CA LEU A 148 -5.26 1.65 -19.17
C LEU A 148 -4.61 2.37 -20.35
N ALA A 149 -3.65 3.27 -20.09
CA ALA A 149 -2.92 3.96 -21.14
C ALA A 149 -2.01 3.02 -21.96
N SER A 150 -1.66 1.85 -21.42
CA SER A 150 -0.84 0.86 -22.12
C SER A 150 -1.64 -0.03 -23.07
N GLU A 151 -2.98 -0.03 -23.00
CA GLU A 151 -3.87 -0.75 -23.92
C GLU A 151 -3.60 -0.35 -25.39
N ASP A 152 -3.17 0.90 -25.62
CA ASP A 152 -2.86 1.44 -26.96
C ASP A 152 -1.47 1.03 -27.49
N GLY A 153 -0.72 0.21 -26.76
CA GLY A 153 0.59 -0.30 -27.15
C GLY A 153 1.72 0.67 -26.82
N SER A 154 2.37 0.45 -25.67
CA SER A 154 3.65 1.11 -25.38
C SER A 154 4.80 0.28 -25.95
N PRO A 155 5.79 0.88 -26.67
CA PRO A 155 6.99 0.16 -27.06
C PRO A 155 7.71 -0.33 -25.79
N SER A 156 8.25 -1.55 -25.84
CA SER A 156 9.15 -2.01 -24.78
C SER A 156 10.35 -1.06 -24.69
N PRO A 157 10.80 -0.69 -23.48
CA PRO A 157 12.02 0.10 -23.35
C PRO A 157 13.17 -0.62 -24.04
N GLU A 158 13.90 0.06 -24.93
CA GLU A 158 15.13 -0.50 -25.49
C GLU A 158 16.12 -0.69 -24.34
N MET A 159 16.61 -1.92 -24.17
CA MET A 159 17.66 -2.18 -23.21
C MET A 159 18.97 -1.57 -23.72
N PRO A 160 19.67 -0.75 -22.92
CA PRO A 160 20.95 -0.19 -23.31
C PRO A 160 21.97 -1.31 -23.53
N GLU A 161 22.82 -1.17 -24.54
CA GLU A 161 24.00 -2.04 -24.67
C GLU A 161 24.92 -1.80 -23.47
N LEU A 162 25.23 -2.88 -22.74
CA LEU A 162 26.10 -2.81 -21.58
C LEU A 162 27.56 -2.74 -22.01
N ILE A 163 28.27 -1.76 -21.46
CA ILE A 163 29.72 -1.61 -21.55
C ILE A 163 30.35 -2.66 -20.66
N GLU A 164 31.18 -3.54 -21.23
CA GLU A 164 32.02 -4.42 -20.42
C GLU A 164 33.10 -3.58 -19.72
N PRO A 165 33.21 -3.62 -18.38
CA PRO A 165 34.21 -2.84 -17.69
C PRO A 165 35.61 -3.43 -17.96
N GLU A 166 36.43 -2.70 -18.71
CA GLU A 166 37.84 -3.01 -18.92
C GLU A 166 38.75 -2.25 -17.94
N GLY A 167 39.91 -2.82 -17.59
CA GLY A 167 40.92 -2.17 -16.75
C GLY A 167 40.71 -2.32 -15.24
N GLU A 168 41.47 -1.54 -14.47
CA GLU A 168 41.36 -1.49 -13.00
C GLU A 168 40.05 -0.79 -12.56
N PRO A 169 39.55 -1.06 -11.33
CA PRO A 169 38.36 -0.39 -10.81
C PRO A 169 38.53 1.14 -10.76
N ALA A 170 37.72 1.85 -11.54
CA ALA A 170 37.66 3.32 -11.60
C ALA A 170 36.29 3.77 -11.06
N ILE A 171 36.30 4.43 -9.91
CA ILE A 171 35.10 4.59 -9.09
C ILE A 171 34.63 6.05 -9.14
N GLY A 172 33.38 6.22 -9.58
CA GLY A 172 32.65 7.47 -9.48
C GLY A 172 31.78 7.47 -8.24
N VAL A 173 31.85 8.53 -7.43
CA VAL A 173 31.03 8.66 -6.21
C VAL A 173 30.03 9.80 -6.35
N ILE A 174 28.77 9.53 -6.00
CA ILE A 174 27.73 10.53 -5.84
C ILE A 174 27.42 10.72 -4.36
N ILE A 175 27.35 11.96 -3.91
CA ILE A 175 26.83 12.36 -2.61
C ILE A 175 25.46 13.00 -2.82
N PHE A 176 24.39 12.31 -2.39
CA PHE A 176 23.03 12.81 -2.43
C PHE A 176 22.76 13.76 -1.26
N THR A 177 22.48 15.04 -1.53
CA THR A 177 22.43 16.08 -0.48
C THR A 177 21.03 16.43 0.03
N ASP A 178 19.98 15.78 -0.50
CA ASP A 178 18.58 15.95 -0.07
C ASP A 178 18.15 17.42 -0.04
N ASN A 179 18.22 18.06 -1.21
CA ASN A 179 18.00 19.49 -1.43
C ASN A 179 18.88 20.38 -0.54
N GLY A 180 20.10 19.94 -0.26
CA GLY A 180 21.09 20.65 0.57
C GLY A 180 20.90 20.46 2.08
N THR A 181 19.85 19.76 2.53
CA THR A 181 19.59 19.57 3.96
C THR A 181 20.65 18.70 4.64
N LEU A 182 21.30 17.80 3.90
CA LEU A 182 22.33 16.92 4.46
C LEU A 182 23.51 17.70 5.04
N GLY A 183 23.88 18.83 4.43
CA GLY A 183 24.98 19.67 4.89
C GLY A 183 24.75 20.34 6.25
N SER A 184 23.52 20.32 6.77
CA SER A 184 23.24 20.77 8.14
C SER A 184 23.61 19.72 9.21
N TYR A 185 23.85 18.47 8.79
CA TYR A 185 24.15 17.35 9.68
C TYR A 185 25.59 16.84 9.54
N ILE A 186 26.22 17.03 8.39
CA ILE A 186 27.60 16.58 8.12
C ILE A 186 28.39 17.63 7.34
N ASP A 187 29.70 17.63 7.52
CA ASP A 187 30.63 18.47 6.74
C ASP A 187 30.87 17.81 5.36
N LEU A 188 30.11 18.27 4.36
CA LEU A 188 30.17 17.73 3.00
C LEU A 188 31.52 17.95 2.31
N GLU A 189 32.18 19.09 2.56
CA GLU A 189 33.50 19.36 1.98
C GLU A 189 34.54 18.39 2.53
N LYS A 190 34.54 18.17 3.85
CA LYS A 190 35.45 17.20 4.47
C LYS A 190 35.20 15.77 3.99
N VAL A 191 33.93 15.38 3.81
CA VAL A 191 33.58 14.08 3.22
C VAL A 191 34.12 13.98 1.80
N ARG A 192 33.87 15.00 0.96
CA ARG A 192 34.31 15.03 -0.44
C ARG A 192 35.84 14.94 -0.57
N GLU A 193 36.58 15.73 0.20
CA GLU A 193 38.05 15.69 0.22
C GLU A 193 38.58 14.31 0.64
N ALA A 194 38.02 13.74 1.71
CA ALA A 194 38.43 12.44 2.20
C ALA A 194 38.14 11.30 1.21
N VAL A 195 37.03 11.39 0.47
CA VAL A 195 36.63 10.40 -0.53
C VAL A 195 37.47 10.51 -1.81
N LEU A 196 37.75 11.73 -2.28
CA LEU A 196 38.63 11.96 -3.43
C LEU A 196 40.06 11.48 -3.19
N ALA A 197 40.52 11.45 -1.93
CA ALA A 197 41.85 10.96 -1.57
C ALA A 197 41.97 9.42 -1.56
N ILE A 198 40.88 8.69 -1.75
CA ILE A 198 40.87 7.22 -1.78
C ILE A 198 41.36 6.73 -3.15
N ASP A 199 42.27 5.76 -3.16
CA ASP A 199 42.80 5.17 -4.39
C ASP A 199 41.70 4.66 -5.33
N GLY A 200 41.89 4.72 -6.65
CA GLY A 200 40.87 4.31 -7.62
C GLY A 200 39.57 5.15 -7.66
N VAL A 201 39.36 6.13 -6.77
CA VAL A 201 38.28 7.12 -6.91
C VAL A 201 38.70 8.18 -7.91
N ILE A 202 37.98 8.30 -9.02
CA ILE A 202 38.32 9.24 -10.09
C ILE A 202 37.58 10.57 -9.97
N GLN A 203 36.36 10.55 -9.41
CA GLN A 203 35.50 11.72 -9.33
C GLN A 203 34.46 11.59 -8.23
N VAL A 204 34.15 12.71 -7.58
CA VAL A 204 33.07 12.83 -6.58
C VAL A 204 32.16 13.98 -7.01
N LYS A 205 30.85 13.73 -7.05
CA LYS A 205 29.82 14.70 -7.42
C LYS A 205 28.73 14.78 -6.38
N GLU A 206 28.08 15.94 -6.28
CA GLU A 206 26.93 16.16 -5.42
C GLU A 206 25.63 16.24 -6.23
N VAL A 207 24.57 15.62 -5.72
CA VAL A 207 23.24 15.61 -6.35
C VAL A 207 22.20 16.05 -5.33
N PRO A 208 21.48 17.17 -5.54
CA PRO A 208 20.49 17.64 -4.58
C PRO A 208 19.18 16.87 -4.63
N SER A 209 18.79 16.33 -5.79
CA SER A 209 17.47 15.71 -5.98
C SER A 209 17.55 14.45 -6.84
N LEU A 210 16.59 13.54 -6.63
CA LEU A 210 16.55 12.26 -7.36
C LEU A 210 16.44 12.46 -8.89
N SER A 211 15.84 13.57 -9.33
CA SER A 211 15.73 13.94 -10.74
C SER A 211 17.08 14.21 -11.42
N GLY A 212 18.10 14.62 -10.66
CA GLY A 212 19.45 14.87 -11.18
C GLY A 212 20.35 13.65 -11.19
N LEU A 213 19.97 12.58 -10.49
CA LEU A 213 20.83 11.42 -10.27
C LEU A 213 21.26 10.75 -11.58
N GLU A 214 20.33 10.61 -12.52
CA GLU A 214 20.60 9.95 -13.80
C GLU A 214 21.61 10.70 -14.66
N ALA A 215 21.46 12.03 -14.78
CA ALA A 215 22.39 12.84 -15.55
C ALA A 215 23.81 12.76 -14.98
N GLU A 216 23.95 12.76 -13.65
CA GLU A 216 25.27 12.72 -13.02
C GLU A 216 25.92 11.34 -13.08
N ILE A 217 25.16 10.24 -12.90
CA ILE A 217 25.68 8.88 -13.10
C ILE A 217 26.13 8.69 -14.55
N ALA A 218 25.31 9.11 -15.53
CA ALA A 218 25.68 9.02 -16.94
C ALA A 218 26.96 9.80 -17.25
N SER A 219 27.14 10.98 -16.65
CA SER A 219 28.38 11.75 -16.79
C SER A 219 29.58 11.06 -16.14
N LEU A 220 29.45 10.47 -14.94
CA LEU A 220 30.54 9.72 -14.29
C LEU A 220 31.02 8.55 -15.16
N VAL A 221 30.08 7.80 -15.75
CA VAL A 221 30.40 6.68 -16.64
C VAL A 221 31.10 7.18 -17.91
N LYS A 222 30.60 8.27 -18.51
CA LYS A 222 31.23 8.91 -19.66
C LYS A 222 32.64 9.41 -19.38
N ASP A 223 32.90 9.87 -18.15
CA ASP A 223 34.20 10.35 -17.70
C ASP A 223 35.16 9.21 -17.30
N GLY A 224 34.74 7.94 -17.47
CA GLY A 224 35.59 6.75 -17.31
C GLY A 224 35.31 5.92 -16.05
N SER A 225 34.29 6.26 -15.26
CA SER A 225 33.91 5.45 -14.09
C SER A 225 33.31 4.12 -14.56
N ASN A 226 33.88 3.00 -14.08
CA ASN A 226 33.38 1.66 -14.36
C ASN A 226 32.72 1.00 -13.12
N ARG A 227 32.70 1.71 -11.98
CA ARG A 227 31.96 1.39 -10.75
C ARG A 227 31.36 2.66 -10.17
N ILE A 228 30.20 2.55 -9.53
CA ILE A 228 29.50 3.70 -8.93
C ILE A 228 29.29 3.47 -7.43
N VAL A 229 29.46 4.52 -6.62
CA VAL A 229 29.00 4.54 -5.23
C VAL A 229 28.01 5.68 -5.05
N VAL A 230 26.84 5.41 -4.48
CA VAL A 230 25.86 6.44 -4.16
C VAL A 230 25.73 6.58 -2.64
N ALA A 231 26.29 7.66 -2.10
CA ALA A 231 26.24 8.00 -0.70
C ALA A 231 25.02 8.89 -0.39
N GLY A 232 24.24 8.50 0.62
CA GLY A 232 23.16 9.32 1.19
C GLY A 232 21.77 8.70 1.06
N LEU A 233 21.61 7.72 0.16
CA LEU A 233 20.35 7.01 0.00
C LEU A 233 20.28 5.76 0.89
N SER A 234 19.08 5.28 1.14
CA SER A 234 18.83 3.99 1.81
C SER A 234 18.64 2.88 0.78
N HIS A 235 19.34 1.74 0.95
CA HIS A 235 19.17 0.52 0.15
C HIS A 235 17.69 0.11 0.06
N ARG A 236 16.98 0.13 1.20
CA ARG A 236 15.58 -0.33 1.30
C ARG A 236 14.61 0.40 0.37
N LYS A 237 14.92 1.64 -0.01
CA LYS A 237 14.01 2.51 -0.78
C LYS A 237 14.47 2.73 -2.22
N HIS A 238 15.78 2.82 -2.45
CA HIS A 238 16.31 3.37 -3.69
C HIS A 238 17.23 2.41 -4.43
N GLU A 239 17.54 1.23 -3.89
CA GLU A 239 18.49 0.29 -4.50
C GLU A 239 18.13 -0.08 -5.94
N GLU A 240 16.91 -0.56 -6.19
CA GLU A 240 16.49 -0.93 -7.55
C GLU A 240 16.46 0.27 -8.50
N MET A 241 16.04 1.45 -8.02
CA MET A 241 16.06 2.68 -8.83
C MET A 241 17.48 3.10 -9.20
N VAL A 242 18.44 3.05 -8.26
CA VAL A 242 19.85 3.35 -8.51
C VAL A 242 20.44 2.34 -9.50
N ARG A 243 20.14 1.05 -9.34
CA ARG A 243 20.55 -0.02 -10.24
C ARG A 243 20.05 0.22 -11.67
N ASP A 244 18.78 0.61 -11.82
CA ASP A 244 18.20 0.92 -13.12
C ASP A 244 18.87 2.15 -13.77
N VAL A 245 19.20 3.18 -12.99
CA VAL A 245 19.92 4.37 -13.49
C VAL A 245 21.34 4.01 -13.95
N VAL A 246 22.07 3.20 -13.19
CA VAL A 246 23.42 2.72 -13.56
C VAL A 246 23.38 1.88 -14.83
N GLU A 247 22.32 1.08 -14.98
CA GLU A 247 22.08 0.29 -16.18
C GLU A 247 21.78 1.16 -17.40
N ARG A 248 20.94 2.19 -17.25
CA ARG A 248 20.69 3.18 -18.32
C ARG A 248 21.94 3.95 -18.73
N ALA A 249 22.89 4.14 -17.80
CA ALA A 249 24.20 4.71 -18.09
C ALA A 249 25.16 3.74 -18.82
N GLY A 250 24.75 2.48 -19.02
CA GLY A 250 25.50 1.47 -19.77
C GLY A 250 26.35 0.52 -18.91
N LEU A 251 26.31 0.60 -17.58
CA LEU A 251 27.06 -0.33 -16.72
C LEU A 251 26.18 -1.52 -16.29
N ASN A 252 26.81 -2.65 -15.97
CA ASN A 252 26.09 -3.74 -15.30
C ASN A 252 25.50 -3.23 -13.98
N ARG A 253 24.18 -3.43 -13.78
CA ARG A 253 23.42 -2.88 -12.66
C ARG A 253 23.94 -3.24 -11.26
N TYR A 254 24.79 -4.26 -11.12
CA TYR A 254 25.37 -4.65 -9.83
C TYR A 254 26.73 -3.99 -9.57
N LEU A 255 27.25 -3.20 -10.52
CA LEU A 255 28.48 -2.42 -10.37
C LEU A 255 28.25 -1.11 -9.62
N VAL A 256 27.34 -1.13 -8.65
CA VAL A 256 26.99 -0.01 -7.81
C VAL A 256 26.79 -0.46 -6.37
N GLU A 257 27.23 0.38 -5.43
CA GLU A 257 26.96 0.18 -4.00
C GLU A 257 26.38 1.46 -3.40
N ILE A 258 25.49 1.31 -2.41
CA ILE A 258 24.90 2.44 -1.69
C ILE A 258 25.60 2.58 -0.33
N ALA A 259 26.07 3.78 -0.01
CA ALA A 259 26.53 4.12 1.33
C ALA A 259 25.43 4.90 2.06
N ASN A 260 24.74 4.26 3.00
CA ASN A 260 23.68 4.92 3.76
C ASN A 260 24.27 5.85 4.83
N ILE A 261 24.57 7.10 4.45
CA ILE A 261 25.10 8.13 5.36
C ILE A 261 24.02 9.04 5.95
N ARG A 262 22.74 8.78 5.69
CA ARG A 262 21.62 9.54 6.27
C ARG A 262 21.09 8.86 7.53
N GLU A 263 20.31 7.81 7.37
CA GLU A 263 19.65 7.10 8.46
C GLU A 263 20.66 6.41 9.38
N HIS A 264 21.84 6.02 8.88
CA HIS A 264 22.87 5.36 9.68
C HIS A 264 23.99 6.30 10.18
N ALA A 265 24.01 7.58 9.76
CA ALA A 265 24.99 8.56 10.20
C ALA A 265 24.36 9.93 10.51
N ALA A 266 24.08 10.76 9.48
CA ALA A 266 23.66 12.15 9.64
C ALA A 266 22.52 12.40 10.64
N TRP A 267 21.47 11.58 10.64
CA TRP A 267 20.28 11.83 11.46
C TRP A 267 20.36 11.34 12.90
N VAL A 268 21.39 10.54 13.23
CA VAL A 268 21.44 9.79 14.49
C VAL A 268 22.76 10.00 15.26
N HIS A 269 23.65 10.87 14.77
CA HIS A 269 24.92 11.23 15.41
C HIS A 269 25.12 12.76 15.42
N PRO A 270 25.91 13.30 16.37
CA PRO A 270 26.37 14.70 16.32
C PRO A 270 27.21 14.98 15.06
N PRO A 271 27.28 16.23 14.56
CA PRO A 271 27.87 16.53 13.26
C PRO A 271 29.28 16.01 13.00
N ASP A 272 30.20 16.15 13.97
CA ASP A 272 31.59 15.68 13.82
C ASP A 272 31.66 14.14 13.72
N GLU A 273 30.91 13.44 14.55
CA GLU A 273 30.83 11.98 14.55
C GLU A 273 30.12 11.47 13.30
N ALA A 274 29.03 12.13 12.89
CA ALA A 274 28.30 11.83 11.68
C ALA A 274 29.17 11.98 10.43
N THR A 275 29.98 13.04 10.37
CA THR A 275 30.95 13.28 9.28
C THR A 275 31.98 12.15 9.21
N ARG A 276 32.65 11.82 10.33
CA ARG A 276 33.63 10.72 10.37
C ARG A 276 33.00 9.39 9.96
N LYS A 277 31.87 9.04 10.56
CA LYS A 277 31.15 7.80 10.24
C LYS A 277 30.72 7.73 8.78
N SER A 278 30.36 8.87 8.18
CA SER A 278 29.97 8.94 6.77
C SER A 278 31.16 8.61 5.85
N ILE A 279 32.36 9.11 6.17
CA ILE A 279 33.60 8.77 5.46
C ILE A 279 33.86 7.26 5.57
N ASP A 280 33.76 6.68 6.76
CA ASP A 280 34.01 5.25 6.98
C ASP A 280 33.02 4.37 6.19
N LEU A 281 31.72 4.74 6.19
CA LEU A 281 30.70 4.02 5.41
C LEU A 281 30.95 4.10 3.90
N ILE A 282 31.40 5.25 3.39
CA ILE A 282 31.73 5.40 1.97
C ILE A 282 32.98 4.58 1.62
N ARG A 283 34.00 4.56 2.50
CA ARG A 283 35.20 3.71 2.33
C ARG A 283 34.84 2.24 2.25
N MET A 284 34.00 1.75 3.16
CA MET A 284 33.52 0.36 3.13
C MET A 284 32.72 0.05 1.84
N ALA A 285 31.91 1.00 1.34
CA ALA A 285 31.20 0.81 0.07
C ALA A 285 32.16 0.76 -1.12
N ILE A 286 33.19 1.61 -1.13
CA ILE A 286 34.27 1.62 -2.13
C ILE A 286 35.05 0.30 -2.11
N ALA A 287 35.46 -0.17 -0.92
CA ALA A 287 36.18 -1.43 -0.77
C ALA A 287 35.38 -2.61 -1.33
N LYS A 288 34.07 -2.66 -1.06
CA LYS A 288 33.19 -3.68 -1.63
C LYS A 288 33.11 -3.60 -3.15
N VAL A 289 32.76 -2.43 -3.69
CA VAL A 289 32.43 -2.28 -5.12
C VAL A 289 33.65 -2.55 -6.02
N ARG A 290 34.87 -2.41 -5.49
CA ARG A 290 36.12 -2.82 -6.16
C ARG A 290 36.16 -4.32 -6.44
N GLU A 291 35.73 -5.13 -5.48
CA GLU A 291 35.72 -6.60 -5.60
C GLU A 291 34.53 -7.13 -6.41
N VAL A 292 33.47 -6.32 -6.57
CA VAL A 292 32.27 -6.72 -7.31
C VAL A 292 32.61 -6.94 -8.79
N SER A 293 32.36 -8.18 -9.22
CA SER A 293 32.35 -8.56 -10.63
C SER A 293 30.95 -8.38 -11.24
N PRO A 294 30.84 -8.09 -12.55
CA PRO A 294 29.54 -7.99 -13.22
C PRO A 294 28.71 -9.26 -13.02
N LEU A 295 27.58 -9.15 -12.33
CA LEU A 295 26.72 -10.30 -12.11
C LEU A 295 25.91 -10.58 -13.37
N LYS A 296 26.06 -11.80 -13.89
CA LYS A 296 25.17 -12.33 -14.93
C LYS A 296 23.84 -12.73 -14.30
N VAL A 297 22.77 -12.22 -14.89
CA VAL A 297 21.39 -12.51 -14.48
C VAL A 297 20.77 -13.49 -15.46
N GLU A 298 20.16 -14.54 -14.95
CA GLU A 298 19.42 -15.50 -15.77
C GLU A 298 18.07 -14.90 -16.20
N LEU A 299 17.72 -15.11 -17.46
CA LEU A 299 16.39 -14.81 -17.96
C LEU A 299 15.49 -16.03 -17.68
N LEU A 300 14.53 -15.85 -16.80
CA LEU A 300 13.59 -16.90 -16.41
C LEU A 300 12.42 -16.91 -17.40
N PRO A 301 11.99 -18.08 -17.90
CA PRO A 301 10.81 -18.16 -18.76
C PRO A 301 9.56 -17.71 -18.00
N VAL A 302 8.55 -17.22 -18.72
CA VAL A 302 7.28 -16.78 -18.13
C VAL A 302 6.13 -17.54 -18.76
N THR A 303 5.33 -18.21 -17.93
CA THR A 303 4.02 -18.72 -18.31
C THR A 303 3.08 -17.53 -18.54
N ARG A 304 2.73 -17.26 -19.80
CA ARG A 304 1.86 -16.13 -20.21
C ARG A 304 0.38 -16.36 -19.88
N ARG A 305 0.09 -16.61 -18.61
CA ARG A 305 -1.26 -16.80 -18.08
C ARG A 305 -1.32 -16.35 -16.63
N ALA A 306 -2.38 -15.65 -16.25
CA ALA A 306 -2.60 -15.23 -14.87
C ALA A 306 -3.58 -16.16 -14.15
N LEU A 307 -3.44 -16.25 -12.83
CA LEU A 307 -4.44 -16.85 -11.93
C LEU A 307 -5.09 -15.75 -11.11
N VAL A 308 -6.41 -15.63 -11.17
CA VAL A 308 -7.20 -14.71 -10.35
C VAL A 308 -8.04 -15.52 -9.37
N ILE A 309 -7.92 -15.23 -8.08
CA ILE A 309 -8.59 -15.97 -7.01
C ILE A 309 -9.71 -15.11 -6.43
N GLY A 310 -10.96 -15.46 -6.71
CA GLY A 310 -12.18 -14.76 -6.29
C GLY A 310 -12.91 -14.09 -7.45
N GLY A 311 -14.16 -14.51 -7.69
CA GLY A 311 -15.05 -14.06 -8.76
C GLY A 311 -15.98 -12.90 -8.38
N GLY A 312 -15.58 -12.06 -7.43
CA GLY A 312 -16.28 -10.80 -7.14
C GLY A 312 -15.95 -9.69 -8.14
N VAL A 313 -16.49 -8.49 -7.94
CA VAL A 313 -16.25 -7.32 -8.80
C VAL A 313 -14.76 -7.08 -9.08
N ALA A 314 -13.92 -7.14 -8.05
CA ALA A 314 -12.48 -6.91 -8.18
C ALA A 314 -11.80 -7.98 -9.06
N GLY A 315 -12.11 -9.26 -8.85
CA GLY A 315 -11.46 -10.34 -9.61
C GLY A 315 -11.95 -10.42 -11.05
N MET A 316 -13.24 -10.18 -11.30
CA MET A 316 -13.77 -10.10 -12.65
C MET A 316 -13.17 -8.92 -13.41
N ARG A 317 -13.09 -7.74 -12.80
CA ARG A 317 -12.45 -6.57 -13.41
C ARG A 317 -10.98 -6.80 -13.71
N ALA A 318 -10.23 -7.39 -12.78
CA ALA A 318 -8.81 -7.73 -12.98
C ALA A 318 -8.64 -8.74 -14.13
N SER A 319 -9.51 -9.75 -14.21
CA SER A 319 -9.49 -10.75 -15.28
C SER A 319 -9.73 -10.12 -16.65
N LEU A 320 -10.72 -9.23 -16.76
CA LEU A 320 -11.02 -8.51 -18.01
C LEU A 320 -9.86 -7.62 -18.45
N GLU A 321 -9.26 -6.89 -17.52
CA GLU A 321 -8.12 -6.01 -17.79
C GLU A 321 -6.86 -6.78 -18.22
N ILE A 322 -6.59 -7.94 -17.62
CA ILE A 322 -5.49 -8.81 -18.07
C ILE A 322 -5.80 -9.38 -19.47
N ALA A 323 -7.04 -9.80 -19.70
CA ALA A 323 -7.47 -10.37 -20.98
C ALA A 323 -7.51 -9.34 -22.12
N SER A 324 -7.78 -8.05 -21.84
CA SER A 324 -7.76 -6.99 -22.86
C SER A 324 -6.37 -6.84 -23.52
N HIS A 325 -5.31 -7.24 -22.82
CA HIS A 325 -3.93 -7.26 -23.29
C HIS A 325 -3.50 -8.60 -23.93
N GLY A 326 -4.46 -9.47 -24.26
CA GLY A 326 -4.20 -10.75 -24.94
C GLY A 326 -3.58 -11.83 -24.05
N ILE A 327 -3.68 -11.70 -22.73
CA ILE A 327 -3.13 -12.66 -21.77
C ILE A 327 -4.25 -13.54 -21.21
N GLY A 328 -4.03 -14.85 -21.20
CA GLY A 328 -5.01 -15.79 -20.67
C GLY A 328 -5.18 -15.65 -19.16
N VAL A 329 -6.38 -15.96 -18.65
CA VAL A 329 -6.69 -15.90 -17.22
C VAL A 329 -7.40 -17.18 -16.78
N TYR A 330 -7.00 -17.72 -15.64
CA TYR A 330 -7.82 -18.65 -14.85
C TYR A 330 -8.52 -17.85 -13.76
N LEU A 331 -9.84 -17.76 -13.78
CA LEU A 331 -10.63 -17.12 -12.73
C LEU A 331 -11.26 -18.20 -11.85
N ILE A 332 -10.76 -18.33 -10.62
CA ILE A 332 -11.20 -19.35 -9.67
C ILE A 332 -12.20 -18.72 -8.68
N GLU A 333 -13.38 -19.30 -8.57
CA GLU A 333 -14.42 -18.92 -7.61
C GLU A 333 -14.84 -20.14 -6.79
N ARG A 334 -14.89 -19.97 -5.46
CA ARG A 334 -15.23 -21.06 -4.54
C ARG A 334 -16.73 -21.36 -4.55
N GLU A 335 -17.56 -20.34 -4.75
CA GLU A 335 -19.00 -20.50 -4.80
C GLU A 335 -19.42 -21.00 -6.19
N GLU A 336 -20.64 -21.53 -6.29
CA GLU A 336 -21.20 -22.03 -7.57
C GLU A 336 -21.40 -20.92 -8.62
N LYS A 337 -21.38 -19.64 -8.19
CA LYS A 337 -21.66 -18.47 -9.01
C LYS A 337 -20.67 -17.34 -8.74
N LEU A 338 -20.43 -16.55 -9.78
CA LEU A 338 -19.72 -15.27 -9.70
C LEU A 338 -20.57 -14.19 -9.00
N GLY A 339 -19.92 -13.08 -8.61
CA GLY A 339 -20.58 -11.85 -8.16
C GLY A 339 -20.26 -11.43 -6.72
N GLY A 340 -19.71 -12.33 -5.91
CA GLY A 340 -19.28 -12.01 -4.54
C GLY A 340 -20.41 -11.44 -3.67
N MET A 341 -20.08 -10.51 -2.76
CA MET A 341 -21.03 -9.96 -1.76
C MET A 341 -22.21 -9.18 -2.34
N LEU A 342 -22.10 -8.68 -3.57
CA LEU A 342 -23.16 -7.89 -4.22
C LEU A 342 -24.20 -8.78 -4.90
N GLY A 343 -23.84 -10.01 -5.27
CA GLY A 343 -24.70 -10.96 -5.96
C GLY A 343 -24.92 -10.63 -7.45
N GLU A 344 -25.39 -11.64 -8.20
CA GLU A 344 -25.59 -11.60 -9.66
C GLU A 344 -26.63 -10.57 -10.13
N SER A 345 -27.54 -10.14 -9.24
CA SER A 345 -28.62 -9.20 -9.58
C SER A 345 -28.18 -7.74 -9.59
N ASN A 346 -27.00 -7.41 -9.06
CA ASN A 346 -26.47 -6.05 -9.10
C ASN A 346 -26.05 -5.70 -10.54
N GLU A 347 -26.44 -4.53 -11.05
CA GLU A 347 -26.23 -4.15 -12.45
C GLU A 347 -24.75 -4.18 -12.88
N ILE A 348 -23.85 -3.67 -12.05
CA ILE A 348 -22.40 -3.68 -12.31
C ILE A 348 -21.88 -5.12 -12.35
N VAL A 349 -22.34 -5.96 -11.42
CA VAL A 349 -21.95 -7.37 -11.35
C VAL A 349 -22.45 -8.14 -12.56
N ALA A 350 -23.72 -7.98 -12.92
CA ALA A 350 -24.34 -8.66 -14.06
C ALA A 350 -23.60 -8.35 -15.36
N ASP A 351 -23.22 -7.09 -15.57
CA ASP A 351 -22.44 -6.68 -16.73
C ASP A 351 -21.03 -7.32 -16.74
N LEU A 352 -20.33 -7.30 -15.60
CA LEU A 352 -19.01 -7.95 -15.46
C LEU A 352 -19.07 -9.46 -15.69
N ILE A 353 -20.09 -10.15 -15.17
CA ILE A 353 -20.30 -11.59 -15.39
C ILE A 353 -20.42 -11.87 -16.88
N LYS A 354 -21.29 -11.12 -17.58
CA LYS A 354 -21.50 -11.27 -19.02
C LYS A 354 -20.20 -11.05 -19.81
N GLN A 355 -19.43 -10.01 -19.48
CA GLN A 355 -18.15 -9.73 -20.13
C GLN A 355 -17.13 -10.85 -19.90
N VAL A 356 -17.04 -11.37 -18.66
CA VAL A 356 -16.11 -12.44 -18.31
C VAL A 356 -16.46 -13.75 -19.00
N GLU A 357 -17.73 -14.16 -18.97
CA GLU A 357 -18.20 -15.43 -19.55
C GLU A 357 -18.13 -15.45 -21.09
N SER A 358 -18.18 -14.27 -21.74
CA SER A 358 -18.07 -14.15 -23.20
C SER A 358 -16.64 -14.02 -23.71
N ASN A 359 -15.64 -13.91 -22.81
CA ASN A 359 -14.25 -13.73 -23.19
C ASN A 359 -13.49 -15.06 -23.24
N GLU A 360 -13.07 -15.48 -24.44
CA GLU A 360 -12.39 -16.77 -24.67
C GLU A 360 -11.02 -16.90 -23.97
N LEU A 361 -10.39 -15.79 -23.57
CA LEU A 361 -9.13 -15.81 -22.82
C LEU A 361 -9.32 -16.10 -21.34
N ILE A 362 -10.54 -15.93 -20.82
CA ILE A 362 -10.86 -16.11 -19.40
C ILE A 362 -11.53 -17.47 -19.20
N GLN A 363 -10.83 -18.37 -18.52
CA GLN A 363 -11.39 -19.64 -18.10
C GLN A 363 -11.94 -19.51 -16.68
N VAL A 364 -13.26 -19.50 -16.56
CA VAL A 364 -13.98 -19.45 -15.28
C VAL A 364 -14.10 -20.85 -14.68
N MET A 365 -13.75 -20.99 -13.40
CA MET A 365 -13.89 -22.22 -12.64
C MET A 365 -14.61 -21.92 -11.33
N THR A 366 -15.92 -22.16 -11.30
CA THR A 366 -16.76 -22.04 -10.09
C THR A 366 -16.79 -23.33 -9.28
N GLY A 367 -17.22 -23.23 -8.01
CA GLY A 367 -17.21 -24.36 -7.07
C GLY A 367 -15.80 -24.91 -6.80
N ALA A 368 -14.75 -24.14 -7.09
CA ALA A 368 -13.36 -24.59 -7.09
C ALA A 368 -12.55 -23.83 -6.04
N GLU A 369 -11.79 -24.58 -5.24
CA GLU A 369 -10.80 -24.03 -4.32
C GLU A 369 -9.42 -24.53 -4.71
N ILE A 370 -8.39 -23.73 -4.41
CA ILE A 370 -7.00 -24.09 -4.69
C ILE A 370 -6.46 -24.87 -3.51
N ASP A 371 -5.89 -26.04 -3.77
CA ASP A 371 -5.34 -26.91 -2.73
C ASP A 371 -3.92 -26.50 -2.35
N ARG A 372 -3.11 -26.11 -3.34
CA ARG A 372 -1.71 -25.74 -3.15
C ARG A 372 -1.19 -24.83 -4.26
N ILE A 373 -0.36 -23.87 -3.88
CA ILE A 373 0.43 -23.02 -4.78
C ILE A 373 1.92 -23.20 -4.45
N GLU A 374 2.71 -23.47 -5.49
CA GLU A 374 4.17 -23.61 -5.46
C GLU A 374 4.81 -22.86 -6.64
N GLY A 375 6.12 -22.67 -6.59
CA GLY A 375 6.88 -22.00 -7.65
C GLY A 375 7.28 -20.57 -7.31
N TYR A 376 7.50 -19.76 -8.35
CA TYR A 376 8.00 -18.40 -8.24
C TYR A 376 7.40 -17.52 -9.36
N ILE A 377 7.62 -16.21 -9.27
CA ILE A 377 7.20 -15.25 -10.30
C ILE A 377 7.55 -15.74 -11.71
N GLY A 378 6.58 -15.72 -12.61
CA GLY A 378 6.68 -16.27 -13.96
C GLY A 378 6.39 -17.77 -14.09
N ASN A 379 6.47 -18.55 -13.02
CA ASN A 379 6.33 -20.02 -13.04
C ASN A 379 5.69 -20.56 -11.74
N PHE A 380 4.42 -20.23 -11.52
CA PHE A 380 3.61 -20.82 -10.45
C PHE A 380 2.86 -22.06 -10.94
N SER A 381 2.89 -23.11 -10.12
CA SER A 381 2.09 -24.32 -10.31
C SER A 381 1.01 -24.37 -9.23
N CYS A 382 -0.23 -24.43 -9.65
CA CYS A 382 -1.41 -24.34 -8.79
C CYS A 382 -2.22 -25.64 -8.91
N THR A 383 -2.44 -26.31 -7.79
CA THR A 383 -3.19 -27.57 -7.73
C THR A 383 -4.66 -27.31 -7.40
N ILE A 384 -5.57 -27.81 -8.23
CA ILE A 384 -7.02 -27.72 -8.04
C ILE A 384 -7.60 -29.09 -8.38
N ARG A 385 -8.22 -29.79 -7.40
CA ARG A 385 -8.87 -31.09 -7.62
C ARG A 385 -7.96 -32.11 -8.34
N ASP A 386 -6.72 -32.22 -7.88
CA ASP A 386 -5.64 -33.05 -8.47
C ASP A 386 -5.15 -32.65 -9.88
N GLU A 387 -5.71 -31.59 -10.48
CA GLU A 387 -5.20 -31.00 -11.72
C GLU A 387 -4.18 -29.89 -11.43
N LYS A 388 -3.16 -29.76 -12.29
CA LYS A 388 -2.15 -28.71 -12.20
C LYS A 388 -2.38 -27.64 -13.26
N LEU A 389 -2.50 -26.40 -12.82
CA LEU A 389 -2.59 -25.21 -13.65
C LEU A 389 -1.30 -24.39 -13.49
N GLU A 390 -0.71 -24.00 -14.62
CA GLU A 390 0.50 -23.16 -14.64
C GLU A 390 0.12 -21.70 -14.87
N ALA A 391 0.66 -20.79 -14.06
CA ALA A 391 0.43 -19.35 -14.17
C ALA A 391 1.72 -18.58 -13.91
N GLY A 392 1.94 -17.44 -14.57
CA GLY A 392 3.11 -16.61 -14.33
C GLY A 392 2.91 -15.55 -13.25
N ALA A 393 1.67 -15.19 -12.93
CA ALA A 393 1.34 -14.23 -11.89
C ALA A 393 -0.03 -14.56 -11.26
N ILE A 394 -0.23 -14.11 -10.02
CA ILE A 394 -1.43 -14.39 -9.23
C ILE A 394 -2.05 -13.08 -8.73
N VAL A 395 -3.37 -12.94 -8.82
CA VAL A 395 -4.14 -11.86 -8.21
C VAL A 395 -5.08 -12.45 -7.16
N ILE A 396 -4.96 -11.99 -5.92
CA ILE A 396 -5.85 -12.33 -4.82
C ILE A 396 -6.98 -11.29 -4.77
N ALA A 397 -8.19 -11.72 -5.13
CA ALA A 397 -9.40 -10.91 -5.15
C ALA A 397 -10.54 -11.56 -4.34
N THR A 398 -10.17 -12.33 -3.31
CA THR A 398 -11.10 -13.19 -2.54
C THR A 398 -12.13 -12.42 -1.72
N GLY A 399 -11.96 -11.10 -1.57
CA GLY A 399 -12.84 -10.23 -0.81
C GLY A 399 -12.81 -10.51 0.70
N ALA A 400 -13.90 -10.13 1.36
CA ALA A 400 -14.19 -10.38 2.77
C ALA A 400 -15.66 -10.82 2.90
N LYS A 401 -16.10 -11.22 4.10
CA LYS A 401 -17.53 -11.44 4.40
C LYS A 401 -18.09 -10.24 5.17
N ARG A 402 -19.41 -10.04 5.11
CA ARG A 402 -20.07 -9.16 6.08
C ARG A 402 -20.04 -9.81 7.46
N PHE A 403 -19.82 -9.02 8.49
CA PHE A 403 -19.90 -9.48 9.87
C PHE A 403 -21.34 -9.91 10.19
N GLU A 404 -21.48 -11.09 10.77
CA GLU A 404 -22.76 -11.68 11.17
C GLU A 404 -23.08 -11.29 12.63
N PRO A 405 -24.06 -10.40 12.88
CA PRO A 405 -24.28 -9.85 14.21
C PRO A 405 -25.24 -10.71 15.04
N ALA A 406 -25.21 -12.05 14.89
CA ALA A 406 -26.13 -12.97 15.56
C ALA A 406 -26.19 -12.73 17.08
N GLY A 407 -27.39 -12.48 17.60
CA GLY A 407 -27.64 -12.20 19.01
C GLY A 407 -27.27 -10.78 19.48
N LEU A 408 -26.60 -9.96 18.66
CA LEU A 408 -26.36 -8.55 18.97
C LEU A 408 -27.62 -7.75 18.69
N TYR A 409 -28.05 -6.94 19.67
CA TYR A 409 -29.26 -6.12 19.56
C TYR A 409 -30.50 -6.93 19.14
N SER A 410 -30.60 -8.19 19.58
CA SER A 410 -31.69 -9.12 19.21
C SER A 410 -31.76 -9.46 17.71
N TYR A 411 -30.67 -9.28 16.95
CA TYR A 411 -30.61 -9.74 15.57
C TYR A 411 -30.75 -11.27 15.47
N GLY A 412 -31.70 -11.71 14.65
CA GLY A 412 -32.13 -13.11 14.52
C GLY A 412 -33.36 -13.47 15.36
N ASP A 413 -33.59 -12.75 16.47
CA ASP A 413 -34.72 -12.98 17.37
C ASP A 413 -35.89 -12.02 17.10
N ASP A 414 -35.60 -10.75 16.80
CA ASP A 414 -36.58 -9.72 16.48
C ASP A 414 -36.56 -9.40 14.97
N PRO A 415 -37.65 -9.64 14.21
CA PRO A 415 -37.70 -9.40 12.77
C PRO A 415 -37.58 -7.92 12.37
N LYS A 416 -37.69 -6.98 13.33
CA LYS A 416 -37.46 -5.55 13.12
C LYS A 416 -35.98 -5.19 13.08
N VAL A 417 -35.11 -6.08 13.54
CA VAL A 417 -33.67 -5.85 13.57
C VAL A 417 -33.06 -6.47 12.32
N ILE A 418 -32.54 -5.60 11.44
CA ILE A 418 -31.95 -6.01 10.16
C ILE A 418 -30.57 -5.39 10.00
N THR A 419 -29.81 -5.85 9.01
CA THR A 419 -28.53 -5.26 8.59
C THR A 419 -28.73 -4.20 7.52
N GLN A 420 -27.72 -3.35 7.31
CA GLN A 420 -27.72 -2.40 6.17
C GLN A 420 -27.85 -3.12 4.82
N ALA A 421 -27.27 -4.31 4.67
CA ALA A 421 -27.36 -5.09 3.43
C ALA A 421 -28.80 -5.57 3.16
N GLU A 422 -29.53 -5.96 4.20
CA GLU A 422 -30.95 -6.30 4.10
C GLU A 422 -31.80 -5.07 3.82
N LEU A 423 -31.47 -3.93 4.44
CA LEU A 423 -32.13 -2.65 4.17
C LEU A 423 -32.00 -2.25 2.70
N THR A 424 -30.78 -2.29 2.15
CA THR A 424 -30.51 -1.98 0.73
C THR A 424 -31.37 -2.82 -0.20
N ARG A 425 -31.48 -4.13 0.05
CA ARG A 425 -32.36 -5.03 -0.73
C ARG A 425 -33.84 -4.68 -0.60
N ARG A 426 -34.31 -4.33 0.61
CA ARG A 426 -35.71 -3.94 0.84
C ARG A 426 -36.04 -2.57 0.24
N LEU A 427 -35.07 -1.67 0.12
CA LEU A 427 -35.29 -0.37 -0.49
C LEU A 427 -35.78 -0.48 -1.93
N GLU A 428 -35.39 -1.49 -2.69
CA GLU A 428 -35.86 -1.71 -4.06
C GLU A 428 -37.39 -1.90 -4.11
N THR A 429 -37.95 -2.65 -3.17
CA THR A 429 -39.39 -2.95 -3.08
C THR A 429 -40.19 -1.92 -2.27
N GLY A 430 -39.51 -1.06 -1.51
CA GLY A 430 -40.11 -0.11 -0.57
C GLY A 430 -40.07 -0.58 0.88
N ILE A 431 -40.06 0.37 1.81
CA ILE A 431 -40.02 0.12 3.26
C ILE A 431 -41.21 0.82 3.90
N ASP A 432 -41.99 0.07 4.65
CA ASP A 432 -43.08 0.59 5.48
C ASP A 432 -42.59 0.78 6.93
N ALA A 433 -41.95 1.94 7.18
CA ALA A 433 -41.46 2.33 8.49
C ALA A 433 -41.55 3.85 8.66
N GLY A 434 -42.19 4.31 9.73
CA GLY A 434 -42.28 5.71 10.12
C GLY A 434 -41.01 6.17 10.84
N THR A 435 -40.42 5.30 11.66
CA THR A 435 -39.19 5.60 12.41
C THR A 435 -38.14 4.51 12.20
N ILE A 436 -36.93 4.91 11.80
CA ILE A 436 -35.79 4.01 11.56
C ILE A 436 -34.60 4.48 12.40
N ALA A 437 -34.00 3.56 13.16
CA ALA A 437 -32.75 3.80 13.88
C ALA A 437 -31.62 2.94 13.29
N MET A 438 -30.45 3.53 13.05
CA MET A 438 -29.28 2.86 12.47
C MET A 438 -28.11 2.89 13.44
N ILE A 439 -27.62 1.73 13.89
CA ILE A 439 -26.45 1.63 14.77
C ILE A 439 -25.18 1.44 13.94
N GLN A 440 -24.23 2.35 14.09
CA GLN A 440 -22.92 2.26 13.44
C GLN A 440 -21.96 1.34 14.19
N CYS A 441 -20.91 0.89 13.48
CA CYS A 441 -19.78 0.16 14.06
C CYS A 441 -20.15 -1.20 14.70
N VAL A 442 -21.14 -1.91 14.16
CA VAL A 442 -21.49 -3.25 14.65
C VAL A 442 -20.46 -4.25 14.10
N GLY A 443 -19.65 -4.86 14.98
CA GLY A 443 -18.53 -5.72 14.57
C GLY A 443 -17.36 -4.95 13.92
N SER A 444 -17.15 -3.70 14.32
CA SER A 444 -16.02 -2.86 13.89
C SER A 444 -15.71 -1.82 14.95
N ARG A 445 -14.44 -1.43 15.10
CA ARG A 445 -14.00 -0.54 16.18
C ARG A 445 -14.47 -1.08 17.54
N ASP A 446 -14.17 -2.34 17.80
CA ASP A 446 -14.57 -3.13 18.97
C ASP A 446 -13.36 -3.65 19.77
N GLY A 447 -12.17 -3.13 19.50
CA GLY A 447 -10.89 -3.53 20.10
C GLY A 447 -10.11 -4.57 19.29
N GLU A 448 -10.79 -5.51 18.63
CA GLU A 448 -10.16 -6.51 17.76
C GLU A 448 -10.14 -6.06 16.30
N ARG A 449 -11.22 -5.43 15.83
CA ARG A 449 -11.38 -5.02 14.42
C ARG A 449 -11.32 -3.51 14.26
N GLY A 450 -10.62 -3.09 13.22
CA GLY A 450 -10.57 -1.68 12.82
C GLY A 450 -11.88 -1.17 12.22
N CYS A 451 -11.81 0.03 11.66
CA CYS A 451 -12.93 0.63 10.94
C CYS A 451 -13.15 0.00 9.56
N SER A 452 -14.38 -0.44 9.27
CA SER A 452 -14.72 -1.07 8.00
C SER A 452 -14.86 -0.14 6.79
N ARG A 453 -14.60 1.18 6.91
CA ARG A 453 -14.64 2.21 5.83
C ARG A 453 -15.94 2.39 5.03
N ILE A 454 -16.84 1.40 5.04
CA ILE A 454 -18.05 1.34 4.20
C ILE A 454 -19.31 1.69 4.98
N CYS A 455 -19.37 1.33 6.26
CA CYS A 455 -20.62 1.31 7.04
C CYS A 455 -21.27 2.70 7.18
N CYS A 456 -20.48 3.75 7.41
CA CYS A 456 -21.02 5.11 7.50
C CYS A 456 -21.55 5.62 6.15
N ILE A 457 -20.87 5.28 5.05
CA ILE A 457 -21.26 5.71 3.70
C ILE A 457 -22.54 4.97 3.29
N GLU A 458 -22.59 3.65 3.50
CA GLU A 458 -23.78 2.82 3.26
C GLU A 458 -24.99 3.33 4.05
N ALA A 459 -24.81 3.62 5.35
CA ALA A 459 -25.89 4.12 6.20
C ALA A 459 -26.43 5.48 5.75
N VAL A 460 -25.55 6.43 5.42
CA VAL A 460 -25.95 7.76 4.96
C VAL A 460 -26.62 7.69 3.59
N SER A 461 -26.11 6.86 2.67
CA SER A 461 -26.74 6.63 1.37
C SER A 461 -28.14 6.02 1.50
N ASN A 462 -28.30 5.00 2.34
CA ASN A 462 -29.61 4.41 2.61
C ASN A 462 -30.57 5.39 3.28
N ALA A 463 -30.09 6.22 4.22
CA ALA A 463 -30.91 7.27 4.83
C ALA A 463 -31.38 8.32 3.81
N LEU A 464 -30.53 8.71 2.86
CA LEU A 464 -30.89 9.60 1.76
C LEU A 464 -31.95 8.98 0.85
N ALA A 465 -31.78 7.70 0.49
CA ALA A 465 -32.74 6.96 -0.34
C ALA A 465 -34.11 6.83 0.36
N ILE A 466 -34.12 6.60 1.68
CA ILE A 466 -35.35 6.61 2.50
C ILE A 466 -36.03 7.98 2.40
N LYS A 467 -35.29 9.06 2.68
CA LYS A 467 -35.81 10.43 2.64
C LYS A 467 -36.30 10.88 1.26
N GLU A 468 -35.74 10.33 0.19
CA GLU A 468 -36.19 10.58 -1.18
C GLU A 468 -37.53 9.88 -1.48
N LYS A 469 -37.72 8.66 -0.99
CA LYS A 469 -38.98 7.92 -1.17
C LYS A 469 -40.08 8.41 -0.23
N ASN A 470 -39.73 8.70 1.01
CA ASN A 470 -40.63 9.25 2.03
C ASN A 470 -39.89 10.28 2.91
N PRO A 471 -40.07 11.59 2.64
CA PRO A 471 -39.44 12.66 3.42
C PRO A 471 -39.82 12.65 4.91
N ASP A 472 -41.00 12.14 5.24
CA ASP A 472 -41.56 12.16 6.59
C ASP A 472 -41.01 11.05 7.49
N THR A 473 -40.37 10.01 6.94
CA THR A 473 -39.75 8.95 7.75
C THR A 473 -38.65 9.53 8.63
N GLU A 474 -38.75 9.36 9.95
CA GLU A 474 -37.73 9.79 10.90
C GLU A 474 -36.54 8.81 10.85
N VAL A 475 -35.34 9.32 10.58
CA VAL A 475 -34.13 8.49 10.49
C VAL A 475 -33.10 8.98 11.50
N PHE A 476 -32.69 8.07 12.38
CA PHE A 476 -31.67 8.28 13.40
C PHE A 476 -30.43 7.46 13.07
N ILE A 477 -29.24 8.08 13.06
CA ILE A 477 -27.96 7.40 12.90
C ILE A 477 -27.16 7.56 14.18
N LEU A 478 -26.94 6.46 14.89
CA LEU A 478 -26.19 6.38 16.14
C LEU A 478 -24.73 6.06 15.84
N HIS A 479 -23.78 6.93 16.20
CA HIS A 479 -22.38 6.80 15.81
C HIS A 479 -21.36 7.18 16.88
N LYS A 480 -20.12 6.67 16.76
CA LYS A 480 -18.94 7.18 17.49
C LYS A 480 -18.34 8.41 16.80
N ASP A 481 -18.08 8.27 15.50
CA ASP A 481 -17.62 9.31 14.58
C ASP A 481 -18.24 9.03 13.20
N ILE A 482 -18.56 10.07 12.42
CA ILE A 482 -18.95 9.89 11.01
C ILE A 482 -17.71 9.87 10.13
N ARG A 483 -17.59 8.84 9.27
CA ARG A 483 -16.41 8.64 8.40
C ARG A 483 -16.77 8.65 6.91
N THR A 484 -17.41 9.73 6.47
CA THR A 484 -17.70 10.04 5.06
C THR A 484 -16.55 10.86 4.46
N TYR A 485 -15.43 10.22 4.14
CA TYR A 485 -14.20 10.91 3.71
C TYR A 485 -14.25 11.39 2.24
N GLY A 486 -13.43 12.39 1.89
CA GLY A 486 -13.32 12.90 0.52
C GLY A 486 -14.66 13.44 0.00
N ILE A 487 -15.06 12.99 -1.19
CA ILE A 487 -16.32 13.41 -1.85
C ILE A 487 -17.57 12.95 -1.09
N TYR A 488 -17.47 11.92 -0.24
CA TYR A 488 -18.62 11.38 0.47
C TYR A 488 -19.11 12.30 1.60
N GLU A 489 -18.32 13.30 2.03
CA GLU A 489 -18.75 14.29 3.04
C GLU A 489 -19.99 15.07 2.57
N LYS A 490 -20.18 15.22 1.25
CA LYS A 490 -21.40 15.80 0.67
C LYS A 490 -22.64 14.99 1.05
N LEU A 491 -22.57 13.66 1.01
CA LEU A 491 -23.70 12.79 1.38
C LEU A 491 -24.12 13.02 2.84
N TYR A 492 -23.15 13.17 3.75
CA TYR A 492 -23.42 13.47 5.15
C TYR A 492 -24.12 14.82 5.33
N ARG A 493 -23.63 15.87 4.65
CA ARG A 493 -24.25 17.19 4.65
C ARG A 493 -25.69 17.14 4.12
N ASP A 494 -25.89 16.47 2.99
CA ASP A 494 -27.19 16.36 2.35
C ASP A 494 -28.18 15.61 3.24
N ALA A 495 -27.75 14.51 3.88
CA ALA A 495 -28.58 13.76 4.82
C ALA A 495 -29.04 14.62 6.00
N ARG A 496 -28.13 15.41 6.58
CA ARG A 496 -28.47 16.37 7.64
C ARG A 496 -29.47 17.43 7.16
N SER A 497 -29.29 17.94 5.95
CA SER A 497 -30.21 18.94 5.37
C SER A 497 -31.62 18.40 5.14
N LYS A 498 -31.75 17.08 4.89
CA LYS A 498 -33.03 16.37 4.76
C LYS A 498 -33.61 15.89 6.10
N GLY A 499 -33.06 16.33 7.23
CA GLY A 499 -33.59 16.03 8.56
C GLY A 499 -33.24 14.64 9.09
N VAL A 500 -32.17 14.01 8.60
CA VAL A 500 -31.60 12.82 9.26
C VAL A 500 -30.90 13.26 10.56
N ILE A 501 -31.23 12.61 11.67
CA ILE A 501 -30.73 12.95 13.00
C ILE A 501 -29.51 12.07 13.31
N PHE A 502 -28.42 12.68 13.73
CA PHE A 502 -27.18 11.98 14.09
C PHE A 502 -26.97 12.10 15.59
N LEU A 503 -26.96 10.96 16.28
CA LEU A 503 -26.74 10.86 17.71
C LEU A 503 -25.37 10.25 17.97
N ARG A 504 -24.56 10.91 18.78
CA ARG A 504 -23.17 10.53 19.02
C ARG A 504 -23.01 9.88 20.39
N PHE A 505 -22.55 8.64 20.41
CA PHE A 505 -22.26 7.89 21.64
C PHE A 505 -20.77 7.67 21.84
N ASP A 506 -20.35 7.55 23.09
CA ASP A 506 -18.99 7.17 23.46
C ASP A 506 -18.81 5.65 23.46
N GLU A 507 -17.59 5.19 23.19
CA GLU A 507 -17.24 3.77 23.16
C GLU A 507 -17.57 3.04 24.47
N ASP A 508 -17.39 3.71 25.61
CA ASP A 508 -17.69 3.17 26.94
C ASP A 508 -19.20 3.11 27.25
N LYS A 509 -20.04 3.76 26.43
CA LYS A 509 -21.50 3.85 26.59
C LYS A 509 -22.20 3.53 25.26
N PRO A 510 -22.07 2.30 24.74
CA PRO A 510 -22.73 1.91 23.48
C PRO A 510 -24.26 1.94 23.62
N PRO A 511 -25.00 2.09 22.51
CA PRO A 511 -26.46 1.99 22.52
C PRO A 511 -26.92 0.63 23.06
N LYS A 512 -28.13 0.59 23.60
CA LYS A 512 -28.79 -0.65 24.04
C LYS A 512 -30.12 -0.82 23.33
N TYR A 513 -30.52 -2.07 23.06
CA TYR A 513 -31.83 -2.39 22.51
C TYR A 513 -32.56 -3.38 23.41
N GLU A 514 -33.65 -2.92 24.03
CA GLU A 514 -34.43 -3.72 24.98
C GLU A 514 -35.92 -3.43 24.76
N ASN A 515 -36.76 -4.47 24.69
CA ASN A 515 -38.22 -4.36 24.54
C ASN A 515 -38.68 -3.48 23.36
N GLY A 516 -37.93 -3.47 22.26
CA GLY A 516 -38.27 -2.65 21.08
C GLY A 516 -37.84 -1.19 21.17
N ILE A 517 -37.04 -0.82 22.18
CA ILE A 517 -36.58 0.56 22.40
C ILE A 517 -35.06 0.59 22.33
N VAL A 518 -34.52 1.51 21.53
CA VAL A 518 -33.11 1.84 21.49
C VAL A 518 -32.86 2.97 22.49
N THR A 519 -31.95 2.75 23.44
CA THR A 519 -31.49 3.79 24.38
C THR A 519 -30.04 4.13 24.08
N VAL A 520 -29.73 5.43 23.95
CA VAL A 520 -28.38 5.93 23.69
C VAL A 520 -28.13 7.21 24.47
N PHE A 521 -26.96 7.33 25.09
CA PHE A 521 -26.50 8.59 25.67
C PHE A 521 -25.87 9.44 24.57
N ASP A 522 -26.51 10.56 24.23
CA ASP A 522 -25.98 11.48 23.23
C ASP A 522 -25.01 12.46 23.89
N THR A 523 -23.76 12.37 23.49
CA THR A 523 -22.66 13.20 24.02
C THR A 523 -22.79 14.68 23.66
N LEU A 524 -23.56 15.05 22.64
CA LEU A 524 -23.77 16.45 22.28
C LEU A 524 -24.87 17.09 23.13
N LEU A 525 -25.94 16.34 23.42
CA LEU A 525 -27.04 16.76 24.28
C LEU A 525 -26.69 16.63 25.77
N GLY A 526 -25.81 15.68 26.11
CA GLY A 526 -25.47 15.34 27.49
C GLY A 526 -26.56 14.55 28.21
N ASP A 527 -27.44 13.88 27.48
CA ASP A 527 -28.62 13.19 28.03
C ASP A 527 -28.91 11.85 27.31
N GLU A 528 -29.70 10.99 27.94
CA GLU A 528 -30.18 9.74 27.35
C GLU A 528 -31.39 9.98 26.44
N ILE A 529 -31.32 9.44 25.23
CA ILE A 529 -32.38 9.48 24.24
C ILE A 529 -32.93 8.07 24.06
N GLN A 530 -34.25 7.95 24.13
CA GLN A 530 -34.98 6.71 23.86
C GLN A 530 -35.73 6.83 22.53
N ILE A 531 -35.51 5.87 21.64
CA ILE A 531 -36.11 5.80 20.32
C ILE A 531 -36.88 4.48 20.24
N LYS A 532 -38.12 4.52 19.79
CA LYS A 532 -38.91 3.32 19.49
C LYS A 532 -39.01 3.15 17.98
N PRO A 533 -38.03 2.51 17.32
CA PRO A 533 -38.04 2.37 15.87
C PRO A 533 -39.05 1.31 15.41
N ASP A 534 -39.61 1.53 14.23
CA ASP A 534 -40.29 0.49 13.46
C ASP A 534 -39.27 -0.51 12.89
N LEU A 535 -38.06 -0.01 12.58
CA LEU A 535 -36.96 -0.79 12.06
C LEU A 535 -35.62 -0.37 12.70
N LEU A 536 -34.91 -1.33 13.28
CA LEU A 536 -33.55 -1.15 13.77
C LEU A 536 -32.57 -1.73 12.74
N VAL A 537 -31.61 -0.92 12.29
CA VAL A 537 -30.68 -1.29 11.23
C VAL A 537 -29.25 -1.31 11.77
N LEU A 538 -28.59 -2.46 11.68
CA LEU A 538 -27.23 -2.69 12.12
C LEU A 538 -26.26 -2.45 10.96
N SER A 539 -25.34 -1.50 11.12
CA SER A 539 -24.30 -1.22 10.13
C SER A 539 -23.09 -2.09 10.43
N THR A 540 -23.12 -3.30 9.86
CA THR A 540 -22.13 -4.34 10.12
C THR A 540 -20.82 -4.08 9.38
N GLY A 541 -19.72 -4.47 10.02
CA GLY A 541 -18.38 -4.43 9.44
C GLY A 541 -18.11 -5.52 8.39
N LEU A 542 -16.87 -5.54 7.91
CA LEU A 542 -16.34 -6.66 7.13
C LEU A 542 -15.44 -7.54 8.01
N ASP A 543 -15.52 -8.85 7.78
CA ASP A 543 -14.67 -9.87 8.39
C ASP A 543 -13.89 -10.63 7.29
N PRO A 544 -12.56 -10.45 7.20
CA PRO A 544 -11.73 -11.19 6.25
C PRO A 544 -11.44 -12.62 6.73
N GLY A 545 -11.59 -12.92 8.02
CA GLY A 545 -11.13 -14.16 8.66
C GLY A 545 -11.64 -15.46 8.01
N PRO A 546 -12.93 -15.57 7.62
CA PRO A 546 -13.46 -16.76 6.94
C PRO A 546 -12.84 -17.02 5.57
N VAL A 547 -12.30 -16.00 4.91
CA VAL A 547 -11.80 -16.06 3.54
C VAL A 547 -10.27 -16.15 3.52
N SER A 548 -9.61 -15.23 4.23
CA SER A 548 -8.16 -15.07 4.20
C SER A 548 -7.39 -16.20 4.90
N ARG A 549 -8.00 -16.87 5.90
CA ARG A 549 -7.34 -17.97 6.63
C ARG A 549 -7.03 -19.19 5.77
N ASN A 550 -7.80 -19.41 4.71
CA ASN A 550 -7.53 -20.52 3.79
C ASN A 550 -6.34 -20.19 2.87
N LEU A 551 -6.20 -18.93 2.42
CA LEU A 551 -5.06 -18.52 1.58
C LEU A 551 -3.71 -18.86 2.22
N ALA A 552 -3.56 -18.62 3.53
CA ALA A 552 -2.32 -18.93 4.24
C ALA A 552 -1.94 -20.43 4.22
N LYS A 553 -2.92 -21.34 4.06
CA LYS A 553 -2.67 -22.79 3.96
C LYS A 553 -2.28 -23.21 2.55
N VAL A 554 -2.80 -22.51 1.54
CA VAL A 554 -2.61 -22.82 0.12
C VAL A 554 -1.20 -22.45 -0.35
N PHE A 555 -0.66 -21.33 0.15
CA PHE A 555 0.72 -20.97 -0.13
C PHE A 555 1.70 -21.81 0.70
N SER A 556 2.57 -22.55 0.02
CA SER A 556 3.56 -23.44 0.67
C SER A 556 4.70 -22.71 1.42
N PHE A 557 4.65 -21.37 1.48
CA PHE A 557 5.69 -20.49 2.01
C PHE A 557 5.08 -19.18 2.53
N LYS A 558 5.90 -18.33 3.17
CA LYS A 558 5.67 -17.07 3.94
C LYS A 558 4.52 -16.11 3.51
N PHE A 559 3.31 -16.59 3.27
CA PHE A 559 2.12 -15.77 3.15
C PHE A 559 1.80 -15.15 4.51
N ARG A 560 1.46 -13.86 4.52
CA ARG A 560 1.21 -13.13 5.76
C ARG A 560 -0.11 -12.39 5.67
N LEU A 561 -0.84 -12.45 6.77
CA LEU A 561 -1.95 -11.57 7.03
C LEU A 561 -1.48 -10.46 7.97
N ASP A 562 -2.14 -9.31 7.91
CA ASP A 562 -1.96 -8.26 8.91
C ASP A 562 -2.68 -8.61 10.22
N ASP A 563 -2.62 -7.70 11.18
CA ASP A 563 -3.23 -7.84 12.50
C ASP A 563 -4.77 -7.77 12.48
N GLU A 564 -5.39 -7.38 11.36
CA GLU A 564 -6.84 -7.42 11.13
C GLU A 564 -7.28 -8.62 10.27
N GLY A 565 -6.35 -9.47 9.84
CA GLY A 565 -6.62 -10.67 9.04
C GLY A 565 -6.74 -10.44 7.53
N TYR A 566 -6.40 -9.24 7.03
CA TYR A 566 -6.31 -8.95 5.60
C TYR A 566 -4.95 -9.35 5.03
N VAL A 567 -4.85 -9.47 3.70
CA VAL A 567 -3.58 -9.79 3.04
C VAL A 567 -2.55 -8.68 3.29
N LEU A 568 -1.38 -9.07 3.78
CA LEU A 568 -0.28 -8.15 4.02
C LEU A 568 0.37 -7.74 2.69
N THR A 569 0.43 -6.44 2.43
CA THR A 569 1.11 -5.86 1.27
C THR A 569 2.41 -5.18 1.65
N CYS A 570 3.25 -4.89 0.66
CA CYS A 570 4.49 -4.14 0.87
C CYS A 570 4.24 -2.76 1.48
N ALA A 571 3.10 -2.13 1.17
CA ALA A 571 2.70 -0.86 1.78
C ALA A 571 2.33 -0.94 3.27
N ASN A 572 2.13 -2.14 3.84
CA ASN A 572 2.02 -2.29 5.29
C ASN A 572 3.35 -2.03 6.02
N GLN A 573 4.48 -1.96 5.30
CA GLN A 573 5.76 -1.56 5.85
C GLN A 573 5.87 -0.02 5.81
N PRO A 574 6.01 0.68 6.95
CA PRO A 574 5.91 2.13 7.04
C PRO A 574 6.86 2.90 6.11
N GLU A 575 7.95 2.28 5.68
CA GLU A 575 8.99 2.88 4.85
C GLU A 575 8.85 2.56 3.35
N ILE A 576 8.01 1.59 2.94
CA ILE A 576 7.93 1.06 1.55
C ILE A 576 6.51 1.27 0.96
N GLY A 577 5.83 2.37 1.35
CA GLY A 577 4.44 2.69 0.97
C GLY A 577 4.15 2.90 -0.54
N LEU A 578 5.04 2.47 -1.43
CA LEU A 578 4.98 2.65 -2.88
C LEU A 578 4.47 1.42 -3.65
N TYR A 579 4.25 0.28 -2.99
CA TYR A 579 3.72 -0.94 -3.62
C TYR A 579 2.47 -1.43 -2.87
N PRO A 580 1.34 -0.73 -3.03
CA PRO A 580 0.11 -0.99 -2.27
C PRO A 580 -0.60 -2.29 -2.64
N LEU A 581 -0.40 -2.79 -3.87
CA LEU A 581 -1.06 -3.99 -4.41
C LEU A 581 -0.14 -5.22 -4.38
N ASP A 582 1.17 -5.03 -4.26
CA ASP A 582 2.15 -6.12 -4.18
C ASP A 582 2.11 -6.77 -2.78
N THR A 583 2.02 -8.09 -2.76
CA THR A 583 2.26 -8.85 -1.53
C THR A 583 3.76 -8.99 -1.28
N VAL A 584 4.14 -9.57 -0.14
CA VAL A 584 5.53 -9.93 0.14
C VAL A 584 6.07 -11.08 -0.73
N ILE A 585 5.24 -11.62 -1.63
CA ILE A 585 5.59 -12.68 -2.57
C ILE A 585 5.62 -12.05 -3.98
N ASP A 586 6.81 -12.00 -4.59
CA ASP A 586 6.99 -11.52 -5.96
C ASP A 586 6.02 -12.24 -6.93
N GLY A 587 5.33 -11.47 -7.78
CA GLY A 587 4.38 -12.01 -8.75
C GLY A 587 2.99 -12.34 -8.19
N VAL A 588 2.76 -12.08 -6.89
CA VAL A 588 1.45 -12.23 -6.24
C VAL A 588 0.96 -10.85 -5.78
N TYR A 589 -0.19 -10.45 -6.30
CA TYR A 589 -0.82 -9.15 -6.07
C TYR A 589 -2.17 -9.33 -5.37
N VAL A 590 -2.71 -8.26 -4.79
CA VAL A 590 -4.01 -8.27 -4.11
C VAL A 590 -4.83 -7.03 -4.45
N CYS A 591 -6.15 -7.19 -4.59
CA CYS A 591 -7.07 -6.08 -4.82
C CYS A 591 -8.40 -6.24 -4.06
N GLY A 592 -9.08 -5.11 -3.86
CA GLY A 592 -10.41 -5.05 -3.27
C GLY A 592 -10.44 -5.47 -1.80
N ASN A 593 -11.57 -6.05 -1.38
CA ASN A 593 -11.81 -6.36 0.03
C ASN A 593 -10.89 -7.44 0.63
N ALA A 594 -10.06 -8.13 -0.17
CA ALA A 594 -9.02 -9.02 0.34
C ALA A 594 -7.85 -8.24 1.00
N ARG A 595 -7.61 -7.01 0.52
CA ARG A 595 -6.50 -6.15 0.98
C ARG A 595 -6.86 -5.33 2.22
N GLN A 596 -8.09 -4.82 2.26
CA GLN A 596 -8.68 -4.01 3.32
C GLN A 596 -10.14 -3.70 2.95
N PRO A 597 -10.96 -3.18 3.89
CA PRO A 597 -12.28 -2.69 3.53
C PRO A 597 -12.22 -1.59 2.45
N ALA A 598 -12.96 -1.79 1.37
CA ALA A 598 -12.97 -0.95 0.18
C ALA A 598 -14.39 -0.82 -0.38
N LEU A 599 -14.69 0.37 -0.92
CA LEU A 599 -15.90 0.60 -1.72
C LEU A 599 -15.72 0.01 -3.12
N ILE A 600 -16.81 -0.09 -3.88
CA ILE A 600 -16.83 -0.69 -5.22
C ILE A 600 -15.85 0.06 -6.14
N GLU A 601 -15.88 1.38 -6.14
CA GLU A 601 -15.02 2.22 -6.98
C GLU A 601 -13.54 2.01 -6.64
N THR A 602 -13.23 1.91 -5.34
CA THR A 602 -11.86 1.60 -4.89
C THR A 602 -11.44 0.20 -5.33
N ALA A 603 -12.32 -0.80 -5.21
CA ALA A 603 -12.04 -2.17 -5.62
C ALA A 603 -11.82 -2.31 -7.13
N LEU A 604 -12.54 -1.52 -7.95
CA LEU A 604 -12.36 -1.46 -9.40
C LEU A 604 -11.00 -0.86 -9.77
N VAL A 605 -10.62 0.29 -9.19
CA VAL A 605 -9.29 0.90 -9.44
C VAL A 605 -8.18 -0.06 -9.02
N GLU A 606 -8.28 -0.67 -7.84
CA GLU A 606 -7.28 -1.63 -7.36
C GLU A 606 -7.18 -2.86 -8.28
N ALA A 607 -8.29 -3.32 -8.85
CA ALA A 607 -8.29 -4.42 -9.80
C ALA A 607 -7.54 -4.07 -11.09
N ILE A 608 -7.75 -2.86 -11.62
CA ILE A 608 -7.04 -2.36 -12.80
C ILE A 608 -5.54 -2.19 -12.49
N GLY A 609 -5.21 -1.60 -11.33
CA GLY A 609 -3.81 -1.48 -10.90
C GLY A 609 -3.12 -2.83 -10.75
N ALA A 610 -3.80 -3.81 -10.13
CA ALA A 610 -3.25 -5.16 -9.93
C ALA A 610 -3.06 -5.89 -11.27
N ALA A 611 -3.96 -5.70 -12.23
CA ALA A 611 -3.78 -6.16 -13.60
C ALA A 611 -2.54 -5.50 -14.24
N GLY A 612 -2.35 -4.20 -14.10
CA GLY A 612 -1.12 -3.51 -14.53
C GLY A 612 0.16 -4.12 -13.96
N ARG A 613 0.16 -4.49 -12.66
CA ARG A 613 1.30 -5.21 -12.04
C ARG A 613 1.50 -6.61 -12.64
N VAL A 614 0.42 -7.33 -12.96
CA VAL A 614 0.49 -8.62 -13.69
C VAL A 614 1.08 -8.44 -15.08
N LEU A 615 0.66 -7.40 -15.82
CA LEU A 615 1.14 -7.12 -17.18
C LEU A 615 2.64 -6.81 -17.21
N GLN A 616 3.22 -6.22 -16.15
CA GLN A 616 4.68 -6.06 -16.07
C GLN A 616 5.43 -7.39 -16.06
N VAL A 617 4.83 -8.46 -15.54
CA VAL A 617 5.42 -9.80 -15.51
C VAL A 617 5.11 -10.54 -16.81
N LEU A 618 3.84 -10.55 -17.20
CA LEU A 618 3.33 -11.39 -18.29
C LEU A 618 3.45 -10.73 -19.66
N GLY A 619 3.80 -9.44 -19.73
CA GLY A 619 4.05 -8.72 -20.98
C GLY A 619 5.24 -9.27 -21.76
N SER A 620 6.22 -9.86 -21.07
CA SER A 620 7.42 -10.47 -21.67
C SER A 620 7.38 -12.00 -21.62
N GLU A 621 8.01 -12.68 -22.58
CA GLU A 621 8.19 -14.15 -22.54
C GLU A 621 9.22 -14.59 -21.49
N ARG A 622 10.06 -13.65 -21.06
CA ARG A 622 11.09 -13.88 -20.06
C ARG A 622 11.13 -12.70 -19.10
N ILE A 623 11.35 -12.99 -17.82
CA ILE A 623 11.65 -11.98 -16.81
C ILE A 623 13.10 -12.10 -16.39
N ARG A 624 13.65 -10.97 -15.98
CA ARG A 624 14.98 -10.91 -15.40
C ARG A 624 14.92 -11.51 -13.98
N GLY A 625 15.74 -12.53 -13.72
CA GLY A 625 15.95 -13.05 -12.37
C GLY A 625 16.72 -12.08 -11.47
N ARG A 626 17.14 -12.54 -10.29
CA ARG A 626 18.06 -11.78 -9.43
C ARG A 626 19.51 -12.18 -9.70
N GLY A 627 20.43 -11.23 -9.61
CA GLY A 627 21.87 -11.48 -9.66
C GLY A 627 22.43 -11.95 -8.32
N GLU A 628 21.79 -11.52 -7.23
CA GLU A 628 22.13 -11.83 -5.84
C GLU A 628 21.61 -13.20 -5.40
N VAL A 629 21.85 -14.20 -6.24
CA VAL A 629 21.51 -15.60 -5.98
C VAL A 629 22.76 -16.37 -5.59
N ALA A 630 22.56 -17.46 -4.85
CA ALA A 630 23.64 -18.38 -4.53
C ALA A 630 24.10 -19.09 -5.82
N LYS A 631 25.42 -19.22 -6.01
CA LYS A 631 26.05 -19.95 -7.10
C LYS A 631 26.98 -21.00 -6.53
N VAL A 632 26.89 -22.22 -7.08
CA VAL A 632 27.71 -23.36 -6.66
C VAL A 632 28.84 -23.56 -7.66
N THR A 633 30.08 -23.50 -7.17
CA THR A 633 31.27 -23.92 -7.91
C THR A 633 31.29 -25.43 -7.99
N GLN A 634 30.88 -25.97 -9.14
CA GLN A 634 30.65 -27.42 -9.36
C GLN A 634 31.88 -28.28 -9.06
N THR A 635 33.08 -27.76 -9.33
CA THR A 635 34.36 -28.44 -9.08
C THR A 635 34.75 -28.50 -7.59
N ALA A 636 34.22 -27.59 -6.76
CA ALA A 636 34.50 -27.52 -5.33
C ALA A 636 33.42 -28.22 -4.48
N CYS A 637 32.24 -28.47 -5.04
CA CYS A 637 31.14 -29.10 -4.32
C CYS A 637 31.47 -30.57 -3.99
N ILE A 638 31.38 -30.91 -2.70
CA ILE A 638 31.65 -32.25 -2.16
C ILE A 638 30.37 -33.10 -1.94
N ALA A 639 29.23 -32.66 -2.48
CA ALA A 639 27.95 -33.39 -2.42
C ALA A 639 27.45 -33.72 -0.99
N CYS A 640 27.77 -32.90 0.01
CA CYS A 640 27.38 -33.15 1.41
C CYS A 640 25.90 -32.87 1.75
N GLU A 641 25.12 -32.37 0.79
CA GLU A 641 23.68 -32.04 0.88
C GLU A 641 23.25 -31.02 1.95
N THR A 642 24.14 -30.52 2.81
CA THR A 642 23.85 -29.48 3.83
C THR A 642 23.09 -28.28 3.28
N CYS A 643 23.45 -27.80 2.08
CA CYS A 643 22.78 -26.69 1.42
C CYS A 643 21.34 -26.98 0.97
N VAL A 644 21.00 -28.25 0.72
CA VAL A 644 19.65 -28.70 0.34
C VAL A 644 18.75 -28.65 1.56
N ASP A 645 19.20 -29.25 2.66
CA ASP A 645 18.43 -29.33 3.92
C ASP A 645 18.18 -27.96 4.55
N LEU A 646 19.17 -27.07 4.48
CA LEU A 646 19.09 -25.75 5.11
C LEU A 646 18.28 -24.72 4.31
N CYS A 647 18.01 -24.95 3.02
CA CYS A 647 17.37 -23.93 2.19
C CYS A 647 15.88 -23.79 2.53
N PRO A 648 15.42 -22.68 3.15
CA PRO A 648 14.01 -22.53 3.53
C PRO A 648 13.07 -22.35 2.33
N TYR A 649 13.65 -22.08 1.15
CA TYR A 649 12.93 -21.86 -0.11
C TYR A 649 13.00 -23.07 -1.05
N LYS A 650 13.66 -24.17 -0.62
CA LYS A 650 13.92 -25.35 -1.46
C LYS A 650 14.52 -25.00 -2.83
N ALA A 651 15.35 -23.96 -2.85
CA ALA A 651 15.99 -23.46 -4.06
C ALA A 651 17.22 -24.27 -4.46
N VAL A 652 17.68 -25.21 -3.63
CA VAL A 652 18.87 -26.04 -3.90
C VAL A 652 18.44 -27.48 -4.09
N ARG A 653 18.92 -28.12 -5.15
CA ARG A 653 18.68 -29.54 -5.45
C ARG A 653 19.98 -30.24 -5.81
N MET A 654 19.98 -31.56 -5.72
CA MET A 654 21.09 -32.38 -6.21
C MET A 654 20.85 -32.79 -7.67
N VAL A 655 21.84 -32.56 -8.52
CA VAL A 655 21.88 -32.93 -9.93
C VAL A 655 23.23 -33.58 -10.19
N TYR A 656 23.24 -34.87 -10.57
CA TYR A 656 24.46 -35.66 -10.83
C TYR A 656 25.54 -35.50 -9.73
N ASP A 657 25.17 -35.75 -8.46
CA ASP A 657 26.02 -35.61 -7.28
C ASP A 657 26.60 -34.20 -7.05
N ARG A 658 25.95 -33.16 -7.54
CA ARG A 658 26.32 -31.77 -7.29
C ARG A 658 25.12 -30.93 -6.92
N ALA A 659 25.34 -29.93 -6.06
CA ALA A 659 24.30 -28.98 -5.72
C ALA A 659 24.11 -27.99 -6.88
N GLU A 660 22.85 -27.76 -7.25
CA GLU A 660 22.43 -26.76 -8.23
C GLU A 660 21.38 -25.85 -7.59
N VAL A 661 21.48 -24.55 -7.87
CA VAL A 661 20.56 -23.55 -7.34
C VAL A 661 19.56 -23.18 -8.43
N ILE A 662 18.28 -23.31 -8.12
CA ILE A 662 17.18 -22.81 -8.93
C ILE A 662 17.07 -21.31 -8.68
N SER A 663 17.65 -20.50 -9.56
CA SER A 663 17.78 -19.05 -9.39
C SER A 663 16.45 -18.34 -9.10
N GLY A 664 15.35 -18.78 -9.72
CA GLY A 664 14.01 -18.21 -9.49
C GLY A 664 13.44 -18.42 -8.07
N LEU A 665 13.90 -19.44 -7.35
CA LEU A 665 13.52 -19.71 -5.96
C LEU A 665 14.51 -19.11 -4.96
N CYS A 666 15.74 -18.82 -5.38
CA CYS A 666 16.78 -18.33 -4.49
C CYS A 666 16.52 -16.89 -4.06
N ARG A 667 16.51 -16.65 -2.74
CA ARG A 667 16.31 -15.30 -2.15
C ARG A 667 17.60 -14.63 -1.69
N GLY A 668 18.77 -15.16 -2.06
CA GLY A 668 20.06 -14.54 -1.72
C GLY A 668 20.41 -14.51 -0.23
N CYS A 669 19.72 -15.26 0.63
CA CYS A 669 19.87 -15.14 2.09
C CYS A 669 21.23 -15.58 2.67
N GLY A 670 22.11 -16.21 1.88
CA GLY A 670 23.45 -16.60 2.32
C GLY A 670 23.57 -17.80 3.26
N ILE A 671 22.46 -18.41 3.71
CA ILE A 671 22.49 -19.59 4.63
C ILE A 671 23.31 -20.74 4.03
N CYS A 672 23.06 -21.11 2.77
CA CYS A 672 23.81 -22.20 2.14
C CYS A 672 25.29 -21.86 1.87
N ALA A 673 25.62 -20.58 1.68
CA ALA A 673 26.99 -20.13 1.45
C ALA A 673 27.82 -20.13 2.74
N SER A 674 27.24 -19.59 3.82
CA SER A 674 27.88 -19.56 5.15
C SER A 674 28.18 -20.97 5.67
N GLU A 675 27.23 -21.89 5.52
CA GLU A 675 27.32 -23.26 6.04
C GLU A 675 28.00 -24.25 5.09
N CYS A 676 28.42 -23.85 3.88
CA CYS A 676 29.08 -24.77 2.95
C CYS A 676 30.49 -25.14 3.50
N PRO A 677 30.74 -26.40 3.89
CA PRO A 677 32.02 -26.79 4.46
C PRO A 677 33.17 -26.71 3.45
N ALA A 678 32.86 -26.90 2.16
CA ALA A 678 33.83 -26.79 1.08
C ALA A 678 34.00 -25.35 0.56
N LYS A 679 33.27 -24.37 1.10
CA LYS A 679 33.18 -22.98 0.58
C LYS A 679 32.91 -22.91 -0.93
N ALA A 680 32.22 -23.92 -1.44
CA ALA A 680 31.88 -24.05 -2.86
C ALA A 680 30.73 -23.11 -3.29
N ILE A 681 30.01 -22.53 -2.33
CA ILE A 681 28.82 -21.71 -2.58
C ILE A 681 29.14 -20.27 -2.21
N GLN A 682 28.84 -19.34 -3.13
CA GLN A 682 28.97 -17.90 -2.94
C GLN A 682 27.67 -17.21 -3.35
N VAL A 683 27.36 -16.05 -2.77
CA VAL A 683 26.20 -15.24 -3.16
C VAL A 683 26.67 -14.05 -3.97
N GLY A 684 26.06 -13.79 -5.13
CA GLY A 684 26.39 -12.61 -5.92
C GLY A 684 26.14 -11.32 -5.14
N GLY A 685 27.09 -10.37 -5.17
CA GLY A 685 26.99 -9.11 -4.43
C GLY A 685 27.25 -9.23 -2.92
N PHE A 686 27.54 -10.45 -2.44
CA PHE A 686 27.86 -10.77 -1.05
C PHE A 686 28.85 -11.94 -0.98
N SER A 687 29.86 -11.97 -1.86
CA SER A 687 30.90 -13.01 -1.81
C SER A 687 31.79 -12.83 -0.57
N ASP A 688 32.48 -13.89 -0.16
CA ASP A 688 33.41 -13.82 0.99
C ASP A 688 34.46 -12.71 0.79
N ARG A 689 34.96 -12.52 -0.44
CA ARG A 689 35.92 -11.45 -0.78
C ARG A 689 35.33 -10.06 -0.58
N GLU A 690 34.12 -9.84 -1.11
CA GLU A 690 33.42 -8.56 -0.99
C GLU A 690 33.16 -8.19 0.47
N ILE A 691 32.69 -9.15 1.29
CA ILE A 691 32.43 -8.93 2.72
C ILE A 691 33.73 -8.67 3.49
N ILE A 692 34.77 -9.47 3.23
CA ILE A 692 36.06 -9.31 3.89
C ILE A 692 36.68 -7.95 3.56
N ALA A 693 36.62 -7.49 2.31
CA ALA A 693 37.13 -6.17 1.93
C ALA A 693 36.48 -5.03 2.72
N GLN A 694 35.16 -5.11 2.98
CA GLN A 694 34.49 -4.12 3.85
C GLN A 694 34.99 -4.15 5.29
N LEU A 695 35.20 -5.36 5.82
CA LEU A 695 35.65 -5.55 7.20
C LEU A 695 37.09 -5.09 7.38
N GLU A 696 37.98 -5.42 6.45
CA GLU A 696 39.38 -5.00 6.49
C GLU A 696 39.48 -3.47 6.43
N GLU A 697 38.70 -2.82 5.56
CA GLU A 697 38.65 -1.35 5.48
C GLU A 697 38.13 -0.74 6.79
N MET A 698 37.07 -1.29 7.37
CA MET A 698 36.51 -0.85 8.64
C MET A 698 37.53 -1.00 9.81
N LEU A 699 38.33 -2.06 9.77
CA LEU A 699 39.32 -2.36 10.82
C LEU A 699 40.69 -1.69 10.57
N GLY A 700 40.90 -1.07 9.41
CA GLY A 700 42.17 -0.47 9.01
C GLY A 700 43.28 -1.49 8.79
N VAL A 701 42.93 -2.67 8.25
CA VAL A 701 43.85 -3.80 8.00
C VAL A 701 44.34 -3.83 6.54
N VAL A 702 43.85 -2.91 5.70
CA VAL A 702 44.16 -2.77 4.27
C VAL A 702 45.42 -1.94 4.01
#